data_AF-A0A812NNQ6-F1
#
_entry.id   AF-A0A812NNQ6-F1
#
_cell.length_a   1.000
_cell.length_b   1.000
_cell.length_c   1.000
_cell.angle_alpha   90.00
_cell.angle_beta   90.00
_cell.angle_gamma   90.00
#
_symmetry.space_group_name_H-M   'P 1'
#
loop_
_entity.id
_entity.type
_entity.pdbx_description
1 polymer ?
#
loop_
_entity_poly.entity_id
_entity_poly.type
_entity_poly.pdbx_seq_one_letter_code
_entity_poly.pdbx_strand_id
1 'polypeptide(L)'
;CDPDHSNFSSGLFEWTRLRLVWGTGLLSVTGILLAILAQVGCCRPKPGRYWPHLLRRSLQQVLLRGAICYTIYLCVPWVLLEMQNLSWGTRGILPDISHGHGAEWVQFYCWRYVTHSVATTPTCVDYETSNDQPWYFHGENSLYMNATWVAKQKIGSPTGVDPCGATGYTTPMFLAINGIVLAAGLVGLLFGLSLLRWYLTVAGPLWSAFFVAQVAQWQIFGPLTGQALIAPGLLRFTETDSSWVFHLCIFGAVLTLPVYDMLIKLMHSYYRRSLQLAYFCDGEDIDFTATAECPYCPHLLLGACVNDFRTPQEEKLLCDFTLSPLYLGCPRTGFFCTDSGMRLGYAMSVSAAAPDTFMLTKFDVLPIRFVLSVFSLRLGDFVRLEPDGKVAIKVGRTVRRLEEAAVHSSTGGHAEQHGQTAQYLAQRMLDRAIVALPFIGCHLLLVLGKQLGNAGDCFSYGVVLQIGLSGFVVVLVLSFFAFAPQMRWLMRSPLILQFQMMFMHRHQAARPPPYVYLSDGGLIECLGVLMLLRRRMPLILCSDACEDMSLTLRALRDTIELAREERLCSFFDMHDPRRDVHLAMEEWRKGHSSYLRLGIRYERLPGEEEPLEGELLYIRMRLAPGDAALERPILEKQELLQDAETPRGSAFSEQASPATASRPQWGPDSRPFLDETMGDSLEAPSSSPHSGYRRDMDGVCCEGSCCGLRRCGRKFPDFGTGNQFLQPKHFANLCFLGAEMSLPAVRHAAAKMREAR
;
A
#
# COMPACT_ATOMS: atom_id res chain seq x y z
N CYS A 1 -2.04 6.15 -49.32
CA CYS A 1 -0.91 6.39 -50.23
C CYS A 1 -1.41 6.81 -51.59
N ASP A 2 -2.61 6.37 -52.00
CA ASP A 2 -3.42 7.07 -53.00
C ASP A 2 -3.91 8.42 -52.43
N PRO A 3 -3.50 9.59 -52.97
CA PRO A 3 -3.92 10.91 -52.49
C PRO A 3 -5.39 11.22 -52.81
N ASP A 4 -6.01 10.55 -53.78
CA ASP A 4 -7.42 10.74 -54.15
C ASP A 4 -8.35 9.82 -53.36
N HIS A 5 -7.81 8.77 -52.74
CA HIS A 5 -8.53 7.82 -51.87
C HIS A 5 -7.97 7.77 -50.44
N SER A 6 -7.19 8.77 -50.03
CA SER A 6 -6.62 8.89 -48.69
C SER A 6 -7.64 9.32 -47.64
N ASN A 7 -8.84 8.76 -47.65
CA ASN A 7 -9.71 8.83 -46.47
C ASN A 7 -9.07 7.93 -45.40
N PHE A 8 -8.07 8.50 -44.72
CA PHE A 8 -7.36 8.01 -43.54
C PHE A 8 -8.33 7.42 -42.50
N SER A 9 -9.57 7.92 -42.53
CA SER A 9 -10.67 7.50 -41.68
C SER A 9 -11.27 6.14 -42.00
N SER A 10 -11.39 5.69 -43.26
CA SER A 10 -12.31 4.57 -43.59
C SER A 10 -11.86 3.19 -43.08
N GLY A 11 -10.67 2.70 -43.45
CA GLY A 11 -10.19 1.38 -43.02
C GLY A 11 -9.90 1.29 -41.52
N LEU A 12 -9.43 2.39 -40.93
CA LEU A 12 -9.16 2.51 -39.51
C LEU A 12 -10.46 2.61 -38.68
N PHE A 13 -11.44 3.38 -39.16
CA PHE A 13 -12.78 3.43 -38.57
C PHE A 13 -13.46 2.07 -38.68
N GLU A 14 -13.32 1.36 -39.79
CA GLU A 14 -13.82 0.00 -39.95
C GLU A 14 -13.13 -1.01 -39.04
N TRP A 15 -11.79 -0.98 -38.93
CA TRP A 15 -11.03 -1.81 -37.98
C TRP A 15 -11.45 -1.56 -36.53
N THR A 16 -11.60 -0.28 -36.18
CA THR A 16 -12.06 0.16 -34.84
C THR A 16 -13.50 -0.27 -34.61
N ARG A 17 -14.39 -0.06 -35.59
CA ARG A 17 -15.80 -0.47 -35.55
C ARG A 17 -15.92 -1.97 -35.38
N LEU A 18 -15.16 -2.78 -36.14
CA LEU A 18 -15.19 -4.23 -36.05
C LEU A 18 -14.78 -4.69 -34.65
N ARG A 19 -13.66 -4.18 -34.12
CA ARG A 19 -13.20 -4.56 -32.76
C ARG A 19 -14.10 -4.02 -31.66
N LEU A 20 -14.74 -2.87 -31.86
CA LEU A 20 -15.72 -2.33 -30.92
C LEU A 20 -17.02 -3.14 -30.95
N VAL A 21 -17.48 -3.60 -32.13
CA VAL A 21 -18.64 -4.49 -32.27
C VAL A 21 -18.37 -5.87 -31.68
N TRP A 22 -17.27 -6.52 -32.05
CA TRP A 22 -16.86 -7.80 -31.46
C TRP A 22 -16.57 -7.67 -29.96
N GLY A 23 -15.92 -6.59 -29.57
CA GLY A 23 -15.56 -6.32 -28.18
C GLY A 23 -16.79 -6.03 -27.31
N THR A 24 -17.72 -5.21 -27.78
CA THR A 24 -19.01 -4.98 -27.10
C THR A 24 -19.83 -6.26 -27.06
N GLY A 25 -19.89 -7.03 -28.15
CA GLY A 25 -20.53 -8.35 -28.18
C GLY A 25 -19.97 -9.32 -27.14
N LEU A 26 -18.64 -9.45 -27.04
CA LEU A 26 -17.98 -10.30 -26.04
C LEU A 26 -18.24 -9.82 -24.60
N LEU A 27 -18.21 -8.50 -24.37
CA LEU A 27 -18.55 -7.90 -23.07
C LEU A 27 -20.03 -8.14 -22.72
N SER A 28 -20.95 -8.06 -23.68
CA SER A 28 -22.37 -8.36 -23.49
C SER A 28 -22.57 -9.84 -23.13
N VAL A 29 -21.95 -10.77 -23.85
CA VAL A 29 -21.98 -12.21 -23.53
C VAL A 29 -21.41 -12.46 -22.14
N THR A 30 -20.28 -11.83 -21.80
CA THR A 30 -19.67 -11.93 -20.47
C THR A 30 -20.60 -11.39 -19.38
N GLY A 31 -21.30 -10.27 -19.65
CA GLY A 31 -22.31 -9.70 -18.77
C GLY A 31 -23.50 -10.64 -18.54
N ILE A 32 -23.99 -11.30 -19.60
CA ILE A 32 -25.05 -12.31 -19.52
C ILE A 32 -24.59 -13.51 -18.67
N LEU A 33 -23.38 -14.02 -18.91
CA LEU A 33 -22.80 -15.12 -18.11
C LEU A 33 -22.66 -14.74 -16.64
N LEU A 34 -22.20 -13.52 -16.33
CA LEU A 34 -22.12 -13.01 -14.97
C LEU A 34 -23.51 -12.93 -14.31
N ALA A 35 -24.53 -12.46 -15.05
CA ALA A 35 -25.90 -12.41 -14.58
C ALA A 35 -26.47 -13.80 -14.29
N ILE A 36 -26.24 -14.77 -15.17
CA ILE A 36 -26.63 -16.18 -14.97
C ILE A 36 -25.95 -16.75 -13.71
N LEU A 37 -24.63 -16.58 -13.58
CA LEU A 37 -23.89 -17.07 -12.43
C LEU A 37 -24.36 -16.42 -11.11
N ALA A 38 -24.80 -15.15 -11.15
CA ALA A 38 -25.36 -14.46 -10.00
C ALA A 38 -26.74 -15.01 -9.60
N GLN A 39 -27.62 -15.26 -10.58
CA GLN A 39 -28.98 -15.78 -10.35
C GLN A 39 -29.01 -17.23 -9.83
N VAL A 40 -28.08 -18.08 -10.28
CA VAL A 40 -27.92 -19.47 -9.80
C VAL A 40 -27.44 -19.52 -8.32
N GLY A 41 -27.26 -18.37 -7.66
CA GLY A 41 -26.47 -18.22 -6.45
C GLY A 41 -27.11 -17.83 -5.13
N CYS A 42 -28.44 -17.82 -5.02
CA CYS A 42 -29.12 -17.38 -3.79
C CYS A 42 -29.03 -18.35 -2.59
N CYS A 43 -28.49 -19.57 -2.75
CA CYS A 43 -28.38 -20.51 -1.64
C CYS A 43 -27.04 -20.37 -0.89
N ARG A 44 -27.10 -20.14 0.43
CA ARG A 44 -25.93 -20.17 1.33
C ARG A 44 -25.23 -21.54 1.22
N PRO A 45 -23.88 -21.59 1.22
CA PRO A 45 -23.16 -22.84 1.07
C PRO A 45 -23.47 -23.79 2.24
N LYS A 46 -23.79 -25.05 1.93
CA LYS A 46 -24.01 -26.08 2.95
C LYS A 46 -22.68 -26.41 3.67
N PRO A 47 -22.69 -26.63 5.00
CA PRO A 47 -21.49 -27.03 5.72
C PRO A 47 -20.87 -28.30 5.10
N GLY A 48 -19.56 -28.32 4.90
CA GLY A 48 -18.83 -29.46 4.35
C GLY A 48 -18.85 -29.64 2.81
N ARG A 49 -19.66 -28.88 2.05
CA ARG A 49 -19.67 -28.93 0.57
C ARG A 49 -19.52 -27.54 -0.06
N TYR A 50 -18.32 -26.97 0.06
CA TYR A 50 -18.00 -25.62 -0.45
C TYR A 50 -17.54 -25.58 -1.91
N TRP A 51 -17.13 -26.72 -2.49
CA TRP A 51 -16.50 -26.79 -3.81
C TRP A 51 -17.31 -26.12 -4.94
N PRO A 52 -18.62 -26.41 -5.13
CA PRO A 52 -19.40 -25.78 -6.20
C PRO A 52 -19.53 -24.27 -6.02
N HIS A 53 -19.66 -23.80 -4.77
CA HIS A 53 -19.73 -22.39 -4.44
C HIS A 53 -18.42 -21.66 -4.77
N LEU A 54 -17.29 -22.23 -4.34
CA LEU A 54 -15.96 -21.67 -4.59
C LEU A 54 -15.63 -21.66 -6.08
N LEU A 55 -15.91 -22.75 -6.80
CA LEU A 55 -15.71 -22.85 -8.25
C LEU A 55 -16.49 -21.77 -9.00
N ARG A 56 -17.79 -21.64 -8.70
CA ARG A 56 -18.64 -20.61 -9.33
C ARG A 56 -18.11 -19.21 -9.04
N ARG A 57 -17.76 -18.94 -7.79
CA ARG A 57 -17.21 -17.64 -7.40
C ARG A 57 -15.91 -17.36 -8.14
N SER A 58 -14.98 -18.31 -8.21
CA SER A 58 -13.72 -18.14 -8.95
C SER A 58 -13.98 -17.86 -10.43
N LEU A 59 -14.95 -18.54 -11.07
CA LEU A 59 -15.37 -18.25 -12.43
C LEU A 59 -15.94 -16.83 -12.58
N GLN A 60 -16.82 -16.39 -11.68
CA GLN A 60 -17.32 -15.01 -11.67
C GLN A 60 -16.18 -13.99 -11.52
N GLN A 61 -15.19 -14.31 -10.69
CA GLN A 61 -14.03 -13.44 -10.49
C GLN A 61 -13.21 -13.35 -11.78
N VAL A 62 -12.85 -14.49 -12.38
CA VAL A 62 -12.11 -14.55 -13.64
C VAL A 62 -12.85 -13.79 -14.75
N LEU A 63 -14.15 -13.98 -14.92
CA LEU A 63 -14.93 -13.29 -15.94
C LEU A 63 -14.99 -11.78 -15.70
N LEU A 64 -15.26 -11.34 -14.47
CA LEU A 64 -15.32 -9.90 -14.16
C LEU A 64 -13.97 -9.21 -14.38
N ARG A 65 -12.87 -9.83 -13.95
CA ARG A 65 -11.52 -9.26 -14.09
C ARG A 65 -11.04 -9.35 -15.53
N GLY A 66 -11.34 -10.45 -16.21
CA GLY A 66 -11.10 -10.63 -17.63
C GLY A 66 -11.80 -9.55 -18.46
N ALA A 67 -13.06 -9.23 -18.16
CA ALA A 67 -13.78 -8.13 -18.80
C ALA A 67 -13.08 -6.78 -18.59
N ILE A 68 -12.61 -6.49 -17.38
CA ILE A 68 -11.85 -5.26 -17.07
C ILE A 68 -10.56 -5.19 -17.90
N CYS A 69 -9.75 -6.25 -17.87
CA CYS A 69 -8.51 -6.33 -18.65
C CYS A 69 -8.77 -6.19 -20.15
N TYR A 70 -9.84 -6.81 -20.64
CA TYR A 70 -10.23 -6.76 -22.05
C TYR A 70 -10.71 -5.35 -22.45
N THR A 71 -11.46 -4.65 -21.60
CA THR A 71 -11.83 -3.25 -21.83
C THR A 71 -10.60 -2.36 -21.91
N ILE A 72 -9.62 -2.52 -21.00
CA ILE A 72 -8.34 -1.79 -21.07
C ILE A 72 -7.63 -2.10 -22.39
N TYR A 73 -7.57 -3.38 -22.77
CA TYR A 73 -7.00 -3.79 -24.06
C TYR A 73 -7.69 -3.14 -25.26
N LEU A 74 -9.02 -2.98 -25.24
CA LEU A 74 -9.75 -2.28 -26.30
C LEU A 74 -9.46 -0.77 -26.33
N CYS A 75 -9.17 -0.14 -25.17
CA CYS A 75 -8.84 1.28 -25.09
C CYS A 75 -7.42 1.61 -25.56
N VAL A 76 -6.45 0.69 -25.39
CA VAL A 76 -5.02 0.93 -25.74
C VAL A 76 -4.83 1.32 -27.22
N PRO A 77 -5.41 0.61 -28.21
CA PRO A 77 -5.36 1.03 -29.61
C PRO A 77 -5.93 2.41 -29.88
N TRP A 78 -6.97 2.82 -29.13
CA TRP A 78 -7.56 4.14 -29.29
C TRP A 78 -6.62 5.24 -28.79
N VAL A 79 -6.02 5.04 -27.61
CA VAL A 79 -5.00 5.96 -27.07
C VAL A 79 -3.79 6.04 -28.02
N LEU A 80 -3.31 4.90 -28.49
CA LEU A 80 -2.23 4.82 -29.49
C LEU A 80 -2.55 5.63 -30.74
N LEU A 81 -3.78 5.49 -31.24
CA LEU A 81 -4.22 6.18 -32.44
C LEU A 81 -4.35 7.68 -32.23
N GLU A 82 -4.96 8.12 -31.13
CA GLU A 82 -5.08 9.55 -30.81
C GLU A 82 -3.71 10.21 -30.61
N MET A 83 -2.76 9.50 -29.98
CA MET A 83 -1.37 9.95 -29.86
C MET A 83 -0.70 10.09 -31.23
N GLN A 84 -0.94 9.13 -32.14
CA GLN A 84 -0.43 9.19 -33.50
C GLN A 84 -1.05 10.36 -34.27
N ASN A 85 -2.37 10.55 -34.17
CA ASN A 85 -3.10 11.66 -34.78
C ASN A 85 -2.64 13.01 -34.23
N LEU A 86 -2.35 13.13 -32.94
CA LEU A 86 -1.76 14.33 -32.35
C LEU A 86 -0.34 14.57 -32.87
N SER A 87 0.49 13.52 -32.96
CA SER A 87 1.85 13.61 -33.47
C SER A 87 1.93 13.98 -34.96
N TRP A 88 0.96 13.53 -35.77
CA TRP A 88 0.88 13.84 -37.20
C TRP A 88 0.08 15.12 -37.49
N GLY A 89 -1.02 15.34 -36.77
CA GLY A 89 -1.99 16.42 -36.97
C GLY A 89 -1.54 17.78 -36.44
N THR A 90 -0.74 17.85 -35.37
CA THR A 90 -0.15 19.13 -34.92
C THR A 90 0.77 19.79 -35.97
N ARG A 91 1.21 19.04 -36.99
CA ARG A 91 2.00 19.57 -38.12
C ARG A 91 1.19 19.91 -39.36
N GLY A 92 0.00 19.33 -39.52
CA GLY A 92 -0.94 19.74 -40.57
C GLY A 92 -1.68 21.04 -40.25
N ILE A 93 -1.63 21.49 -39.00
CA ILE A 93 -2.46 22.61 -38.49
C ILE A 93 -1.61 23.82 -38.05
N LEU A 94 -0.31 23.68 -37.81
CA LEU A 94 0.57 24.85 -37.60
C LEU A 94 0.79 25.54 -38.97
N PRO A 95 0.61 26.86 -39.02
CA PRO A 95 0.04 27.56 -40.16
C PRO A 95 1.07 27.73 -41.27
N ASP A 96 0.98 26.91 -42.29
CA ASP A 96 1.18 27.44 -43.64
C ASP A 96 0.10 26.87 -44.56
N ILE A 97 -0.85 27.75 -44.87
CA ILE A 97 -1.90 27.56 -45.85
C ILE A 97 -1.21 27.58 -47.22
N SER A 98 -0.58 26.47 -47.58
CA SER A 98 -0.30 26.17 -48.98
C SER A 98 -0.48 24.68 -49.23
N HIS A 99 -1.40 24.38 -50.12
CA HIS A 99 -1.71 23.04 -50.61
C HIS A 99 -0.43 22.35 -51.11
N GLY A 100 0.17 21.46 -50.32
CA GLY A 100 1.33 20.68 -50.77
C GLY A 100 1.98 19.78 -49.72
N HIS A 101 2.37 20.34 -48.56
CA HIS A 101 3.29 19.63 -47.66
C HIS A 101 2.69 18.42 -46.92
N GLY A 102 1.40 18.43 -46.56
CA GLY A 102 0.76 17.27 -45.93
C GLY A 102 0.73 16.02 -46.84
N ALA A 103 0.53 16.23 -48.15
CA ALA A 103 0.59 15.17 -49.14
C ALA A 103 2.03 14.68 -49.35
N GLU A 104 3.03 15.57 -49.33
CA GLU A 104 4.45 15.22 -49.44
C GLU A 104 4.94 14.36 -48.27
N TRP A 105 4.51 14.60 -47.03
CA TRP A 105 4.86 13.75 -45.88
C TRP A 105 4.24 12.35 -45.97
N VAL A 106 2.96 12.26 -46.34
CA VAL A 106 2.28 10.97 -46.54
C VAL A 106 2.93 10.21 -47.70
N GLN A 107 3.22 10.89 -48.81
CA GLN A 107 3.95 10.32 -49.95
C GLN A 107 5.37 9.89 -49.55
N PHE A 108 6.08 10.65 -48.72
CA PHE A 108 7.43 10.30 -48.23
C PHE A 108 7.41 9.04 -47.35
N TYR A 109 6.52 8.95 -46.37
CA TYR A 109 6.42 7.76 -45.51
C TYR A 109 5.91 6.54 -46.28
N CYS A 110 4.97 6.74 -47.20
CA CYS A 110 4.49 5.70 -48.11
C CYS A 110 5.59 5.22 -49.07
N TRP A 111 6.39 6.15 -49.61
CA TRP A 111 7.57 5.84 -50.42
C TRP A 111 8.57 5.04 -49.60
N ARG A 112 8.94 5.53 -48.41
CA ARG A 112 9.88 4.86 -47.49
C ARG A 112 9.38 3.49 -47.04
N TYR A 113 8.08 3.32 -46.83
CA TYR A 113 7.46 2.01 -46.60
C TYR A 113 7.72 1.09 -47.82
N VAL A 114 7.31 1.52 -49.01
CA VAL A 114 7.48 0.70 -50.22
C VAL A 114 8.94 0.47 -50.64
N THR A 115 9.87 1.38 -50.35
CA THR A 115 11.28 1.27 -50.79
C THR A 115 12.21 0.72 -49.73
N HIS A 116 11.93 0.94 -48.44
CA HIS A 116 12.73 0.38 -47.35
C HIS A 116 12.03 -0.81 -46.69
N SER A 117 10.75 -0.76 -46.30
CA SER A 117 10.12 -1.90 -45.62
C SER A 117 9.84 -3.10 -46.52
N VAL A 118 9.61 -2.90 -47.83
CA VAL A 118 9.48 -4.01 -48.81
C VAL A 118 10.85 -4.56 -49.23
N ALA A 119 11.92 -3.77 -49.17
CA ALA A 119 13.23 -4.16 -49.72
C ALA A 119 14.23 -4.67 -48.68
N THR A 120 14.14 -4.28 -47.40
CA THR A 120 15.21 -4.62 -46.43
C THR A 120 14.97 -5.79 -45.49
N THR A 121 13.73 -6.23 -45.19
CA THR A 121 13.39 -7.56 -44.63
C THR A 121 11.94 -7.54 -44.14
N PRO A 122 10.98 -8.26 -44.75
CA PRO A 122 9.67 -8.44 -44.13
C PRO A 122 9.86 -9.23 -42.83
N THR A 123 9.42 -8.67 -41.70
CA THR A 123 9.52 -9.36 -40.41
C THR A 123 8.32 -10.30 -40.26
N CYS A 124 8.40 -11.32 -39.41
CA CYS A 124 7.26 -12.21 -39.18
C CYS A 124 6.03 -11.55 -38.54
N VAL A 125 6.17 -10.31 -38.05
CA VAL A 125 5.06 -9.45 -37.63
C VAL A 125 4.26 -8.97 -38.85
N ASP A 126 4.90 -8.95 -40.01
CA ASP A 126 4.34 -8.45 -41.26
C ASP A 126 3.54 -9.50 -42.04
N TYR A 127 3.60 -10.78 -41.66
CA TYR A 127 2.92 -11.87 -42.37
C TYR A 127 1.61 -12.29 -41.72
N GLU A 128 0.57 -12.45 -42.53
CA GLU A 128 -0.68 -13.07 -42.11
C GLU A 128 -0.47 -14.59 -42.00
N THR A 129 -0.58 -15.12 -40.78
CA THR A 129 -0.26 -16.52 -40.42
C THR A 129 -1.06 -17.58 -41.19
N SER A 130 -2.16 -17.19 -41.85
CA SER A 130 -3.00 -18.08 -42.66
C SER A 130 -2.52 -18.25 -44.11
N ASN A 131 -1.82 -17.26 -44.69
CA ASN A 131 -1.58 -17.21 -46.14
C ASN A 131 -0.13 -16.91 -46.56
N ASP A 132 0.80 -16.73 -45.62
CA ASP A 132 2.21 -16.44 -45.91
C ASP A 132 2.39 -15.22 -46.84
N GLN A 133 1.41 -14.32 -46.79
CA GLN A 133 1.41 -13.03 -47.48
C GLN A 133 1.52 -11.92 -46.43
N PRO A 134 2.20 -10.81 -46.75
CA PRO A 134 2.24 -9.69 -45.84
C PRO A 134 0.84 -9.09 -45.63
N TRP A 135 0.48 -8.68 -44.40
CA TRP A 135 -0.88 -8.19 -44.07
C TRP A 135 -1.29 -6.95 -44.89
N TYR A 136 -0.33 -6.24 -45.49
CA TYR A 136 -0.54 -5.09 -46.36
C TYR A 136 -0.80 -5.42 -47.85
N PHE A 137 -0.73 -6.70 -48.24
CA PHE A 137 -1.11 -7.15 -49.60
C PHE A 137 -2.64 -7.23 -49.79
N HIS A 138 -3.40 -7.39 -48.70
CA HIS A 138 -4.86 -7.39 -48.72
C HIS A 138 -5.39 -5.98 -48.42
N GLY A 139 -6.07 -5.37 -49.41
CA GLY A 139 -6.58 -4.00 -49.34
C GLY A 139 -7.67 -3.74 -48.28
N GLU A 140 -8.13 -4.75 -47.57
CA GLU A 140 -9.28 -4.68 -46.66
C GLU A 140 -8.92 -4.67 -45.16
N ASN A 141 -7.73 -5.15 -44.76
CA ASN A 141 -7.37 -5.36 -43.33
C ASN A 141 -6.23 -4.48 -42.81
N SER A 142 -5.79 -3.52 -43.61
CA SER A 142 -4.55 -2.81 -43.36
C SER A 142 -4.77 -1.49 -42.60
N LEU A 143 -4.26 -1.41 -41.36
CA LEU A 143 -4.13 -0.15 -40.59
C LEU A 143 -3.28 0.90 -41.34
N TYR A 144 -2.57 0.46 -42.38
CA TYR A 144 -1.72 1.26 -43.25
C TYR A 144 -2.28 1.22 -44.68
N MET A 145 -2.84 2.34 -45.11
CA MET A 145 -3.03 2.74 -46.51
C MET A 145 -2.54 1.77 -47.60
N ASN A 146 -3.41 1.48 -48.58
CA ASN A 146 -3.14 0.71 -49.80
C ASN A 146 -1.74 0.97 -50.41
N ALA A 147 -0.74 0.19 -49.98
CA ALA A 147 0.67 0.33 -50.39
C ALA A 147 0.89 -0.15 -51.84
N THR A 148 -0.06 -0.91 -52.38
CA THR A 148 -0.01 -1.42 -53.77
C THR A 148 -0.04 -0.30 -54.80
N TRP A 149 -0.61 0.86 -54.48
CA TRP A 149 -0.68 2.03 -55.37
C TRP A 149 0.71 2.64 -55.61
N VAL A 150 1.51 2.84 -54.55
CA VAL A 150 2.85 3.46 -54.64
C VAL A 150 3.82 2.53 -55.35
N ALA A 151 3.76 1.23 -55.04
CA ALA A 151 4.55 0.20 -55.72
C ALA A 151 4.25 0.13 -57.23
N LYS A 152 2.97 0.30 -57.61
CA LYS A 152 2.56 0.37 -59.03
C LYS A 152 3.00 1.67 -59.72
N GLN A 153 3.05 2.79 -59.00
CA GLN A 153 3.33 4.11 -59.59
C GLN A 153 4.82 4.53 -59.62
N LYS A 154 5.75 3.77 -59.00
CA LYS A 154 7.21 4.05 -59.01
C LYS A 154 7.56 5.50 -58.59
N ILE A 155 6.86 6.04 -57.61
CA ILE A 155 7.07 7.40 -57.12
C ILE A 155 8.48 7.49 -56.49
N GLY A 156 9.24 8.57 -56.76
CA GLY A 156 10.56 8.83 -56.15
C GLY A 156 10.46 9.52 -54.79
N SER A 157 11.56 9.59 -54.03
CA SER A 157 11.55 10.27 -52.71
C SER A 157 11.25 11.76 -52.86
N PRO A 158 10.30 12.33 -52.10
CA PRO A 158 10.12 13.77 -52.01
C PRO A 158 11.42 14.44 -51.52
N THR A 159 11.92 15.43 -52.26
CA THR A 159 13.12 16.19 -51.88
C THR A 159 12.79 17.24 -50.82
N GLY A 160 13.53 17.26 -49.70
CA GLY A 160 13.45 18.33 -48.69
C GLY A 160 12.69 18.02 -47.39
N VAL A 161 12.26 16.79 -47.18
CA VAL A 161 11.58 16.37 -45.94
C VAL A 161 12.62 15.86 -44.94
N ASP A 162 12.78 16.53 -43.79
CA ASP A 162 13.67 16.10 -42.70
C ASP A 162 12.90 15.20 -41.70
N PRO A 163 13.03 13.85 -41.79
CA PRO A 163 12.19 12.93 -41.04
C PRO A 163 12.47 12.95 -39.53
N CYS A 164 13.67 13.39 -39.14
CA CYS A 164 14.17 13.30 -37.76
C CYS A 164 13.53 14.33 -36.83
N GLY A 165 12.89 15.38 -37.36
CA GLY A 165 12.23 16.39 -36.55
C GLY A 165 10.89 15.94 -35.97
N ALA A 166 10.31 14.82 -36.43
CA ALA A 166 8.86 14.57 -36.44
C ALA A 166 8.14 14.30 -35.11
N THR A 167 8.83 13.93 -34.02
CA THR A 167 8.14 13.33 -32.86
C THR A 167 8.56 13.87 -31.48
N GLY A 168 9.26 15.01 -31.42
CA GLY A 168 9.81 15.53 -30.17
C GLY A 168 8.83 16.25 -29.22
N TYR A 169 7.62 16.59 -29.65
CA TYR A 169 6.73 17.50 -28.90
C TYR A 169 5.79 16.80 -27.90
N THR A 170 5.55 15.49 -28.01
CA THR A 170 4.54 14.80 -27.19
C THR A 170 5.05 14.47 -25.78
N THR A 171 6.29 14.00 -25.62
CA THR A 171 6.85 13.65 -24.30
C THR A 171 7.03 14.86 -23.37
N PRO A 172 7.63 16.00 -23.81
CA PRO A 172 7.80 17.17 -22.94
C PRO A 172 6.47 17.82 -22.57
N MET A 173 5.52 17.91 -23.50
CA MET A 173 4.18 18.43 -23.26
C MET A 173 3.38 17.52 -22.32
N PHE A 174 3.48 16.20 -22.49
CA PHE A 174 2.87 15.24 -21.57
C PHE A 174 3.49 15.34 -20.18
N LEU A 175 4.82 15.38 -20.05
CA LEU A 175 5.50 15.57 -18.77
C LEU A 175 5.14 16.91 -18.11
N ALA A 176 4.97 17.98 -18.88
CA ALA A 176 4.55 19.28 -18.37
C ALA A 176 3.08 19.28 -17.88
N ILE A 177 2.14 18.78 -18.70
CA ILE A 177 0.72 18.65 -18.31
C ILE A 177 0.60 17.75 -17.09
N ASN A 178 1.32 16.62 -17.06
CA ASN A 178 1.25 15.70 -15.94
C ASN A 178 2.00 16.20 -14.70
N GLY A 179 3.06 17.00 -14.86
CA GLY A 179 3.70 17.74 -13.77
C GLY A 179 2.71 18.73 -13.13
N ILE A 180 1.91 19.42 -13.94
CA ILE A 180 0.84 20.30 -13.48
C ILE A 180 -0.27 19.49 -12.78
N VAL A 181 -0.69 18.36 -13.34
CA VAL A 181 -1.72 17.49 -12.75
C VAL A 181 -1.25 16.83 -11.44
N LEU A 182 0.03 16.43 -11.35
CA LEU A 182 0.66 15.95 -10.12
C LEU A 182 0.75 17.06 -9.07
N ALA A 183 1.18 18.26 -9.45
CA ALA A 183 1.21 19.41 -8.55
C ALA A 183 -0.20 19.77 -8.05
N ALA A 184 -1.22 19.73 -8.92
CA ALA A 184 -2.61 19.93 -8.55
C ALA A 184 -3.13 18.81 -7.62
N GLY A 185 -2.70 17.56 -7.82
CA GLY A 185 -3.01 16.44 -6.92
C GLY A 185 -2.37 16.60 -5.53
N LEU A 186 -1.12 17.07 -5.47
CA LEU A 186 -0.42 17.40 -4.23
C LEU A 186 -1.08 18.58 -3.49
N VAL A 187 -1.51 19.62 -4.22
CA VAL A 187 -2.32 20.72 -3.68
C VAL A 187 -3.68 20.21 -3.20
N GLY A 188 -4.25 19.23 -3.88
CA GLY A 188 -5.48 18.54 -3.49
C GLY A 188 -5.44 17.88 -2.11
N LEU A 189 -4.26 17.45 -1.65
CA LEU A 189 -4.06 16.93 -0.29
C LEU A 189 -4.42 17.96 0.78
N LEU A 190 -4.31 19.26 0.47
CA LEU A 190 -4.70 20.35 1.37
C LEU A 190 -6.22 20.55 1.46
N PHE A 191 -6.98 20.10 0.45
CA PHE A 191 -8.43 20.32 0.33
C PHE A 191 -9.28 19.06 0.58
N GLY A 192 -8.66 17.90 0.80
CA GLY A 192 -9.32 16.69 1.31
C GLY A 192 -9.14 15.42 0.49
N LEU A 193 -9.42 14.26 1.11
CA LEU A 193 -9.18 12.91 0.57
C LEU A 193 -10.01 12.58 -0.70
N SER A 194 -11.11 13.30 -0.94
CA SER A 194 -11.97 13.08 -2.11
C SER A 194 -11.28 13.48 -3.43
N LEU A 195 -10.49 14.55 -3.43
CA LEU A 195 -9.77 14.99 -4.63
C LEU A 195 -8.59 14.03 -4.92
N LEU A 196 -7.91 13.56 -3.88
CA LEU A 196 -6.88 12.53 -3.98
C LEU A 196 -7.43 11.23 -4.59
N ARG A 197 -8.63 10.80 -4.17
CA ARG A 197 -9.32 9.65 -4.78
C ARG A 197 -9.54 9.82 -6.28
N TRP A 198 -10.04 10.97 -6.73
CA TRP A 198 -10.24 11.23 -8.16
C TRP A 198 -8.92 11.30 -8.93
N TYR A 199 -7.89 11.92 -8.34
CA TYR A 199 -6.55 11.95 -8.92
C TYR A 199 -5.96 10.54 -9.12
N LEU A 200 -5.90 9.73 -8.06
CA LEU A 200 -5.34 8.37 -8.14
C LEU A 200 -6.15 7.47 -9.08
N THR A 201 -7.45 7.72 -9.24
CA THR A 201 -8.29 6.91 -10.12
C THR A 201 -8.14 7.20 -11.59
N VAL A 202 -7.80 8.44 -11.96
CA VAL A 202 -7.68 8.86 -13.37
C VAL A 202 -6.22 8.90 -13.82
N ALA A 203 -5.31 9.49 -13.03
CA ALA A 203 -3.93 9.71 -13.44
C ALA A 203 -3.15 8.40 -13.60
N GLY A 204 -3.19 7.49 -12.60
CA GLY A 204 -2.39 6.26 -12.62
C GLY A 204 -2.58 5.37 -13.87
N PRO A 205 -3.83 5.02 -14.24
CA PRO A 205 -4.11 4.27 -15.47
C PRO A 205 -3.67 5.01 -16.74
N LEU A 206 -3.85 6.33 -16.79
CA LEU A 206 -3.41 7.14 -17.94
C LEU A 206 -1.89 7.13 -18.12
N TRP A 207 -1.12 7.21 -17.03
CA TRP A 207 0.34 7.09 -17.09
C TRP A 207 0.80 5.73 -17.60
N SER A 208 0.16 4.66 -17.13
CA SER A 208 0.49 3.30 -17.57
C SER A 208 0.14 3.09 -19.04
N ALA A 209 -1.05 3.55 -19.47
CA ALA A 209 -1.49 3.50 -20.85
C ALA A 209 -0.57 4.33 -21.75
N PHE A 210 -0.14 5.52 -21.30
CA PHE A 210 0.81 6.37 -22.01
C PHE A 210 2.14 5.67 -22.26
N PHE A 211 2.79 5.12 -21.23
CA PHE A 211 4.09 4.46 -21.41
C PHE A 211 3.98 3.22 -22.32
N VAL A 212 2.94 2.40 -22.13
CA VAL A 212 2.69 1.26 -23.02
C VAL A 212 2.45 1.72 -24.45
N ALA A 213 1.66 2.78 -24.63
CA ALA A 213 1.39 3.35 -25.94
C ALA A 213 2.66 3.93 -26.58
N GLN A 214 3.52 4.64 -25.84
CA GLN A 214 4.79 5.16 -26.36
C GLN A 214 5.73 4.03 -26.83
N VAL A 215 5.90 2.97 -26.04
CA VAL A 215 6.73 1.82 -26.42
C VAL A 215 6.13 1.10 -27.62
N ALA A 216 4.82 0.88 -27.63
CA ALA A 216 4.13 0.24 -28.75
C ALA A 216 4.20 1.11 -30.02
N GLN A 217 4.05 2.42 -29.92
CA GLN A 217 4.21 3.36 -31.01
C GLN A 217 5.64 3.31 -31.57
N TRP A 218 6.65 3.30 -30.70
CA TRP A 218 8.05 3.16 -31.10
C TRP A 218 8.34 1.83 -31.80
N GLN A 219 7.78 0.72 -31.32
CA GLN A 219 7.97 -0.59 -31.94
C GLN A 219 7.24 -0.74 -33.27
N ILE A 220 6.02 -0.21 -33.37
CA ILE A 220 5.15 -0.36 -34.55
C ILE A 220 5.52 0.64 -35.65
N PHE A 221 5.72 1.91 -35.30
CA PHE A 221 5.98 2.98 -36.28
C PHE A 221 7.46 3.34 -36.42
N GLY A 222 8.30 3.01 -35.44
CA GLY A 222 9.73 3.28 -35.47
C GLY A 222 10.48 2.75 -36.71
N PRO A 223 10.19 1.56 -37.25
CA PRO A 223 10.80 1.10 -38.51
C PRO A 223 10.58 2.08 -39.68
N LEU A 224 9.45 2.79 -39.68
CA LEU A 224 9.03 3.70 -40.74
C LEU A 224 9.50 5.13 -40.49
N THR A 225 9.39 5.58 -39.24
CA THR A 225 9.62 6.98 -38.86
C THR A 225 11.04 7.23 -38.37
N GLY A 226 11.76 6.20 -37.90
CA GLY A 226 13.04 6.36 -37.20
C GLY A 226 12.90 7.11 -35.87
N GLN A 227 11.69 7.18 -35.31
CA GLN A 227 11.42 7.98 -34.13
C GLN A 227 12.20 7.52 -32.89
N ALA A 228 12.48 8.48 -32.00
CA ALA A 228 13.11 8.19 -30.72
C ALA A 228 12.07 7.82 -29.65
N LEU A 229 12.42 6.93 -28.73
CA LEU A 229 11.50 6.47 -27.67
C LEU A 229 11.29 7.51 -26.55
N ILE A 230 12.33 8.23 -26.15
CA ILE A 230 12.32 9.09 -24.94
C ILE A 230 12.39 10.57 -25.29
N ALA A 231 13.46 10.97 -25.99
CA ALA A 231 13.73 12.36 -26.35
C ALA A 231 14.39 12.44 -27.74
N PRO A 232 14.31 13.57 -28.45
CA PRO A 232 14.99 13.74 -29.72
C PRO A 232 16.48 13.38 -29.62
N GLY A 233 16.88 12.29 -30.29
CA GLY A 233 18.27 11.80 -30.29
C GLY A 233 18.61 10.70 -29.27
N LEU A 234 17.73 10.38 -28.32
CA LEU A 234 17.95 9.33 -27.33
C LEU A 234 17.11 8.08 -27.64
N LEU A 235 17.76 6.93 -27.88
CA LEU A 235 17.13 5.67 -28.33
C LEU A 235 16.31 5.86 -29.62
N ARG A 236 16.99 6.21 -30.72
CA ARG A 236 16.38 6.19 -32.06
C ARG A 236 16.02 4.75 -32.43
N PHE A 237 14.94 4.56 -33.18
CA PHE A 237 14.58 3.23 -33.62
C PHE A 237 15.64 2.66 -34.56
N THR A 238 16.30 1.59 -34.12
CA THR A 238 17.06 0.66 -34.95
C THR A 238 16.63 -0.76 -34.55
N GLU A 239 16.73 -1.72 -35.47
CA GLU A 239 16.37 -3.12 -35.16
C GLU A 239 17.24 -3.70 -34.04
N THR A 240 18.51 -3.30 -34.00
CA THR A 240 19.44 -3.65 -32.94
C THR A 240 19.01 -3.07 -31.60
N ASP A 241 18.65 -1.79 -31.53
CA ASP A 241 18.25 -1.15 -30.27
C ASP A 241 16.90 -1.69 -29.77
N SER A 242 15.95 -1.94 -30.67
CA SER A 242 14.68 -2.59 -30.35
C SER A 242 14.89 -4.00 -29.77
N SER A 243 15.77 -4.79 -30.41
CA SER A 243 16.13 -6.11 -29.91
C SER A 243 16.81 -6.03 -28.54
N TRP A 244 17.77 -5.11 -28.36
CA TRP A 244 18.44 -4.88 -27.07
C TRP A 244 17.45 -4.50 -25.97
N VAL A 245 16.54 -3.55 -26.23
CA VAL A 245 15.50 -3.14 -25.27
C VAL A 245 14.61 -4.33 -24.91
N PHE A 246 14.16 -5.11 -25.88
CA PHE A 246 13.36 -6.32 -25.63
C PHE A 246 14.11 -7.32 -24.73
N HIS A 247 15.33 -7.70 -25.09
CA HIS A 247 16.12 -8.67 -24.31
C HIS A 247 16.46 -8.14 -22.93
N LEU A 248 16.77 -6.84 -22.79
CA LEU A 248 17.04 -6.20 -21.50
C LEU A 248 15.79 -6.20 -20.61
N CYS A 249 14.61 -5.92 -21.15
CA CYS A 249 13.35 -5.98 -20.42
C CYS A 249 13.03 -7.41 -19.96
N ILE A 250 13.21 -8.41 -20.82
CA ILE A 250 12.97 -9.82 -20.45
C ILE A 250 14.00 -10.27 -19.41
N PHE A 251 15.28 -9.96 -19.61
CA PHE A 251 16.34 -10.28 -18.66
C PHE A 251 16.08 -9.64 -17.30
N GLY A 252 15.72 -8.34 -17.28
CA GLY A 252 15.32 -7.63 -16.08
C GLY A 252 14.11 -8.27 -15.39
N ALA A 253 13.06 -8.63 -16.16
CA ALA A 253 11.90 -9.33 -15.62
C ALA A 253 12.29 -10.67 -14.98
N VAL A 254 13.06 -11.51 -15.67
CA VAL A 254 13.51 -12.82 -15.17
C VAL A 254 14.38 -12.68 -13.93
N LEU A 255 15.34 -11.75 -13.92
CA LEU A 255 16.25 -11.50 -12.80
C LEU A 255 15.50 -10.98 -11.58
N THR A 256 14.46 -10.17 -11.78
CA THR A 256 13.68 -9.59 -10.68
C THR A 256 12.66 -10.57 -10.10
N LEU A 257 12.17 -11.57 -10.82
CA LEU A 257 11.14 -12.51 -10.33
C LEU A 257 11.44 -13.13 -8.95
N PRO A 258 12.64 -13.65 -8.64
CA PRO A 258 12.93 -14.23 -7.32
C PRO A 258 12.98 -13.20 -6.18
N VAL A 259 13.33 -11.95 -6.51
CA VAL A 259 13.51 -10.84 -5.57
C VAL A 259 12.39 -9.79 -5.63
N TYR A 260 11.35 -10.04 -6.44
CA TYR A 260 10.27 -9.08 -6.73
C TYR A 260 9.58 -8.55 -5.47
N ASP A 261 9.42 -9.44 -4.49
CA ASP A 261 8.88 -9.11 -3.17
C ASP A 261 9.70 -8.05 -2.42
N MET A 262 11.03 -8.04 -2.59
CA MET A 262 11.89 -7.03 -1.95
C MET A 262 11.72 -5.66 -2.62
N LEU A 263 11.59 -5.65 -3.95
CA LEU A 263 11.41 -4.42 -4.72
C LEU A 263 10.08 -3.75 -4.39
N ILE A 264 9.01 -4.52 -4.26
CA ILE A 264 7.66 -4.00 -3.96
C ILE A 264 7.41 -3.73 -2.46
N LYS A 265 8.44 -3.85 -1.63
CA LYS A 265 8.40 -3.54 -0.20
C LYS A 265 9.25 -2.33 0.15
N LEU A 266 9.69 -1.55 -0.84
CA LEU A 266 10.57 -0.41 -0.59
C LEU A 266 9.95 0.59 0.39
N MET A 267 8.69 0.98 0.18
CA MET A 267 7.96 1.88 1.09
C MET A 267 7.73 1.25 2.47
N HIS A 268 7.33 -0.02 2.53
CA HIS A 268 7.20 -0.75 3.80
C HIS A 268 8.54 -0.79 4.56
N SER A 269 9.66 -0.99 3.85
CA SER A 269 10.99 -1.08 4.44
C SER A 269 11.47 0.27 4.94
N TYR A 270 11.21 1.34 4.19
CA TYR A 270 11.43 2.71 4.64
C TYR A 270 10.62 3.02 5.89
N TYR A 271 9.31 2.73 5.87
CA TYR A 271 8.41 2.93 7.01
C TYR A 271 8.87 2.16 8.25
N ARG A 272 9.22 0.89 8.09
CA ARG A 272 9.81 0.07 9.16
C ARG A 272 11.10 0.67 9.70
N ARG A 273 12.00 1.15 8.84
CA ARG A 273 13.26 1.79 9.28
C ARG A 273 12.99 3.08 10.05
N SER A 274 12.02 3.88 9.64
CA SER A 274 11.59 5.07 10.38
C SER A 274 11.07 4.72 11.77
N LEU A 275 10.24 3.68 11.90
CA LEU A 275 9.77 3.20 13.21
C LEU A 275 10.91 2.65 14.07
N GLN A 276 11.85 1.91 13.47
CA GLN A 276 13.03 1.41 14.19
C GLN A 276 13.84 2.56 14.78
N LEU A 277 14.19 3.55 13.96
CA LEU A 277 14.96 4.71 14.40
C LEU A 277 14.24 5.53 15.47
N ALA A 278 12.91 5.52 15.48
CA ALA A 278 12.10 6.26 16.44
C ALA A 278 11.97 5.54 17.80
N TYR A 279 11.82 4.20 17.80
CA TYR A 279 11.42 3.45 19.00
C TYR A 279 12.45 2.44 19.52
N PHE A 280 13.47 2.09 18.74
CA PHE A 280 14.49 1.12 19.12
C PHE A 280 15.80 1.84 19.45
N CYS A 281 16.53 1.36 20.45
CA CYS A 281 17.85 1.89 20.79
C CYS A 281 18.76 1.78 19.55
N ASP A 282 19.34 2.90 19.13
CA ASP A 282 20.19 3.02 17.94
C ASP A 282 19.55 2.53 16.63
N GLY A 283 18.22 2.35 16.62
CA GLY A 283 17.48 1.74 15.52
C GLY A 283 17.80 0.26 15.27
N GLU A 284 18.34 -0.45 16.25
CA GLU A 284 18.64 -1.88 16.14
C GLU A 284 17.39 -2.74 16.39
N ASP A 285 17.04 -3.57 15.42
CA ASP A 285 15.85 -4.42 15.50
C ASP A 285 16.15 -5.75 16.19
N ILE A 286 15.21 -6.20 17.03
CA ILE A 286 15.33 -7.43 17.80
C ILE A 286 14.49 -8.55 17.19
N ASP A 287 14.88 -9.80 17.46
CA ASP A 287 14.04 -10.95 17.13
C ASP A 287 12.76 -10.91 17.98
N PHE A 288 11.62 -11.07 17.33
CA PHE A 288 10.33 -11.04 18.01
C PHE A 288 10.18 -12.24 18.94
N THR A 289 10.69 -13.41 18.56
CA THR A 289 10.59 -14.63 19.37
C THR A 289 11.47 -14.57 20.61
N ALA A 290 12.64 -13.91 20.53
CA ALA A 290 13.53 -13.69 21.66
C ALA A 290 12.89 -12.86 22.78
N THR A 291 11.88 -12.02 22.47
CA THR A 291 11.15 -11.27 23.50
C THR A 291 10.35 -12.16 24.45
N ALA A 292 10.00 -13.39 24.04
CA ALA A 292 9.32 -14.36 24.90
C ALA A 292 10.19 -14.86 26.07
N GLU A 293 11.51 -14.88 25.87
CA GLU A 293 12.48 -15.39 26.85
C GLU A 293 13.02 -14.28 27.76
N CYS A 294 12.75 -13.01 27.44
CA CYS A 294 13.22 -11.87 28.21
C CYS A 294 12.38 -11.69 29.48
N PRO A 295 12.95 -11.86 30.70
CA PRO A 295 12.19 -11.79 31.95
C PRO A 295 11.68 -10.37 32.26
N TYR A 296 12.26 -9.35 31.63
CA TYR A 296 11.88 -7.95 31.80
C TYR A 296 10.88 -7.47 30.73
N CYS A 297 10.63 -8.29 29.70
CA CYS A 297 9.68 -7.94 28.64
C CYS A 297 8.32 -8.59 28.95
N PRO A 298 7.23 -7.82 29.03
CA PRO A 298 5.91 -8.42 29.11
C PRO A 298 5.62 -9.19 27.81
N HIS A 299 4.74 -10.18 27.89
CA HIS A 299 4.35 -10.93 26.69
C HIS A 299 3.67 -10.01 25.68
N LEU A 300 4.37 -9.71 24.58
CA LEU A 300 3.92 -8.74 23.59
C LEU A 300 2.78 -9.31 22.74
N LEU A 301 1.70 -8.54 22.61
CA LEU A 301 0.57 -8.84 21.75
C LEU A 301 0.34 -7.63 20.82
N LEU A 302 0.49 -7.83 19.52
CA LEU A 302 0.27 -6.79 18.52
C LEU A 302 -1.00 -7.12 17.72
N GLY A 303 -1.90 -6.14 17.62
CA GLY A 303 -3.14 -6.24 16.87
C GLY A 303 -2.94 -5.88 15.40
N ALA A 304 -3.46 -6.71 14.50
CA ALA A 304 -3.48 -6.48 13.06
C ALA A 304 -4.85 -6.89 12.50
N CYS A 305 -5.04 -6.73 11.19
CA CYS A 305 -6.26 -7.10 10.50
C CYS A 305 -5.98 -7.89 9.22
N VAL A 306 -6.75 -8.96 9.01
CA VAL A 306 -6.80 -9.70 7.74
C VAL A 306 -7.80 -9.03 6.79
N ASN A 307 -7.34 -8.60 5.63
CA ASN A 307 -8.16 -7.86 4.65
C ASN A 307 -8.56 -8.65 3.40
N ASP A 308 -7.77 -9.68 3.06
CA ASP A 308 -7.79 -10.33 1.76
C ASP A 308 -8.24 -11.79 1.81
N PHE A 309 -8.49 -12.35 2.99
CA PHE A 309 -8.93 -13.73 3.19
C PHE A 309 -10.23 -13.83 4.01
N ARG A 310 -11.10 -14.78 3.62
CA ARG A 310 -12.31 -15.18 4.37
C ARG A 310 -12.63 -16.66 4.23
N THR A 311 -13.34 -17.21 5.21
CA THR A 311 -13.93 -18.55 5.11
C THR A 311 -15.19 -18.53 4.21
N PRO A 312 -15.66 -19.68 3.69
CA PRO A 312 -16.88 -19.76 2.88
C PRO A 312 -18.16 -19.30 3.61
N GLN A 313 -18.12 -19.30 4.94
CA GLN A 313 -19.27 -19.07 5.81
C GLN A 313 -19.35 -17.59 6.27
N GLU A 314 -18.23 -16.89 6.29
CA GLU A 314 -18.14 -15.52 6.79
C GLU A 314 -18.46 -14.46 5.74
N GLU A 315 -19.29 -13.50 6.15
CA GLU A 315 -19.61 -12.31 5.38
C GLU A 315 -18.72 -11.11 5.76
N LYS A 316 -18.21 -11.04 7.00
CA LYS A 316 -17.36 -9.94 7.48
C LYS A 316 -16.07 -9.83 6.65
N LEU A 317 -15.81 -8.64 6.10
CA LEU A 317 -14.58 -8.37 5.34
C LEU A 317 -13.33 -8.47 6.22
N LEU A 318 -13.37 -7.77 7.35
CA LEU A 318 -12.25 -7.63 8.27
C LEU A 318 -12.35 -8.69 9.38
N CYS A 319 -11.19 -9.12 9.84
CA CYS A 319 -11.04 -9.96 11.02
C CYS A 319 -9.79 -9.51 11.74
N ASP A 320 -9.89 -9.43 13.06
CA ASP A 320 -8.73 -9.18 13.90
C ASP A 320 -7.72 -10.31 13.73
N PHE A 321 -6.46 -9.97 13.93
CA PHE A 321 -5.33 -10.87 13.82
C PHE A 321 -4.33 -10.52 14.91
N THR A 322 -3.86 -11.52 15.65
CA THR A 322 -2.87 -11.30 16.70
C THR A 322 -1.50 -11.77 16.23
N LEU A 323 -0.49 -10.93 16.47
CA LEU A 323 0.91 -11.29 16.37
C LEU A 323 1.48 -11.33 17.79
N SER A 324 2.08 -12.45 18.18
CA SER A 324 2.80 -12.60 19.45
C SER A 324 4.13 -13.31 19.23
N PRO A 325 5.06 -13.28 20.19
CA PRO A 325 6.32 -14.01 20.12
C PRO A 325 6.15 -15.53 19.95
N LEU A 326 5.03 -16.10 20.41
CA LEU A 326 4.78 -17.54 20.40
C LEU A 326 3.90 -17.98 19.23
N TYR A 327 2.83 -17.24 18.99
CA TYR A 327 1.83 -17.57 17.98
C TYR A 327 1.37 -16.35 17.20
N LEU A 328 0.95 -16.58 15.96
CA LEU A 328 0.25 -15.62 15.12
C LEU A 328 -1.03 -16.25 14.57
N GLY A 329 -2.09 -15.48 14.44
CA GLY A 329 -3.35 -15.98 13.90
C GLY A 329 -4.60 -15.31 14.45
N CYS A 330 -5.73 -15.86 14.03
CA CYS A 330 -7.06 -15.56 14.53
C CYS A 330 -8.00 -16.76 14.26
N PRO A 331 -9.24 -16.76 14.81
CA PRO A 331 -10.19 -17.85 14.57
C PRO A 331 -10.44 -18.13 13.08
N ARG A 332 -10.35 -17.11 12.21
CA ARG A 332 -10.51 -17.23 10.75
C ARG A 332 -9.37 -18.00 10.09
N THR A 333 -8.13 -17.75 10.48
CA THR A 333 -6.95 -18.40 9.86
C THR A 333 -6.55 -19.68 10.60
N GLY A 334 -6.97 -19.84 11.85
CA GLY A 334 -6.27 -20.68 12.82
C GLY A 334 -5.02 -19.98 13.34
N PHE A 335 -4.37 -20.62 14.32
CA PHE A 335 -3.16 -20.15 14.95
C PHE A 335 -1.95 -20.97 14.49
N PHE A 336 -0.85 -20.28 14.23
CA PHE A 336 0.42 -20.81 13.76
C PHE A 336 1.53 -20.37 14.71
N CYS A 337 2.59 -21.15 14.84
CA CYS A 337 3.76 -20.71 15.59
C CYS A 337 4.43 -19.54 14.87
N THR A 338 4.88 -18.55 15.64
CA THR A 338 5.64 -17.43 15.08
C THR A 338 6.99 -17.92 14.57
N ASP A 339 7.35 -17.47 13.36
CA ASP A 339 8.62 -17.83 12.72
C ASP A 339 9.80 -17.23 13.50
N SER A 340 10.84 -18.02 13.77
CA SER A 340 12.06 -17.57 14.47
C SER A 340 12.85 -16.52 13.70
N GLY A 341 12.48 -16.24 12.44
CA GLY A 341 13.05 -15.14 11.66
C GLY A 341 12.28 -13.81 11.73
N MET A 342 11.12 -13.76 12.42
CA MET A 342 10.29 -12.56 12.49
C MET A 342 10.93 -11.51 13.41
N ARG A 343 11.12 -10.30 12.91
CA ARG A 343 11.67 -9.18 13.70
C ARG A 343 10.55 -8.36 14.34
N LEU A 344 10.78 -7.82 15.54
CA LEU A 344 9.78 -7.02 16.25
C LEU A 344 9.40 -5.77 15.45
N GLY A 345 10.37 -5.07 14.86
CA GLY A 345 10.12 -3.88 14.04
C GLY A 345 9.25 -4.18 12.81
N TYR A 346 9.31 -5.40 12.27
CA TYR A 346 8.42 -5.84 11.19
C TYR A 346 7.00 -6.10 11.69
N ALA A 347 6.85 -6.78 12.83
CA ALA A 347 5.54 -7.05 13.40
C ALA A 347 4.82 -5.73 13.79
N MET A 348 5.58 -4.76 14.33
CA MET A 348 5.09 -3.41 14.62
C MET A 348 4.70 -2.65 13.35
N SER A 349 5.52 -2.66 12.30
CA SER A 349 5.20 -1.91 11.06
C SER A 349 3.96 -2.46 10.36
N VAL A 350 3.76 -3.78 10.34
CA VAL A 350 2.54 -4.39 9.79
C VAL A 350 1.30 -4.02 10.62
N SER A 351 1.43 -4.06 11.95
CA SER A 351 0.36 -3.70 12.90
C SER A 351 -0.03 -2.22 12.82
N ALA A 352 0.87 -1.33 12.39
CA ALA A 352 0.65 0.11 12.29
C ALA A 352 0.37 0.61 10.84
N ALA A 353 0.11 -0.29 9.89
CA ALA A 353 -0.17 0.03 8.49
C ALA A 353 -1.59 0.60 8.25
N ALA A 354 -1.96 1.69 8.94
CA ALA A 354 -3.28 2.32 8.86
C ALA A 354 -3.71 2.76 7.44
N PRO A 355 -2.84 3.39 6.62
CA PRO A 355 -3.21 3.79 5.26
C PRO A 355 -3.76 2.64 4.42
N ASP A 356 -3.18 1.45 4.56
CA ASP A 356 -3.61 0.26 3.82
C ASP A 356 -5.00 -0.21 4.26
N THR A 357 -5.25 -0.23 5.56
CA THR A 357 -6.57 -0.59 6.10
C THR A 357 -7.63 0.37 5.54
N PHE A 358 -7.38 1.68 5.57
CA PHE A 358 -8.30 2.67 5.00
C PHE A 358 -8.49 2.51 3.50
N MET A 359 -7.41 2.33 2.74
CA MET A 359 -7.48 2.20 1.28
C MET A 359 -8.17 0.91 0.83
N LEU A 360 -7.94 -0.21 1.52
CA LEU A 360 -8.51 -1.51 1.17
C LEU A 360 -9.96 -1.72 1.64
N THR A 361 -10.49 -0.79 2.45
CA THR A 361 -11.84 -0.88 3.03
C THR A 361 -12.74 0.30 2.69
N LYS A 362 -12.30 1.54 2.91
CA LYS A 362 -13.08 2.76 2.67
C LYS A 362 -12.95 3.26 1.24
N PHE A 363 -11.75 3.12 0.65
CA PHE A 363 -11.47 3.52 -0.74
C PHE A 363 -11.27 2.31 -1.65
N ASP A 364 -12.02 1.25 -1.40
CA ASP A 364 -11.91 -0.04 -2.09
C ASP A 364 -12.41 0.05 -3.53
N VAL A 365 -11.60 0.65 -4.41
CA VAL A 365 -11.84 0.76 -5.85
C VAL A 365 -10.61 0.34 -6.64
N LEU A 366 -10.85 -0.27 -7.79
CA LEU A 366 -9.81 -0.87 -8.63
C LEU A 366 -8.64 0.08 -8.96
N PRO A 367 -8.87 1.33 -9.42
CA PRO A 367 -7.74 2.19 -9.80
C PRO A 367 -6.82 2.56 -8.63
N ILE A 368 -7.37 2.71 -7.42
CA ILE A 368 -6.57 2.99 -6.23
C ILE A 368 -5.70 1.78 -5.89
N ARG A 369 -6.27 0.57 -5.91
CA ARG A 369 -5.48 -0.66 -5.70
C ARG A 369 -4.41 -0.86 -6.75
N PHE A 370 -4.70 -0.51 -8.00
CA PHE A 370 -3.72 -0.53 -9.09
C PHE A 370 -2.54 0.40 -8.80
N VAL A 371 -2.80 1.67 -8.46
CA VAL A 371 -1.75 2.65 -8.14
C VAL A 371 -0.95 2.23 -6.91
N LEU A 372 -1.60 1.78 -5.84
CA LEU A 372 -0.92 1.28 -4.64
C LEU A 372 0.01 0.09 -4.94
N SER A 373 -0.41 -0.79 -5.85
CA SER A 373 0.35 -1.97 -6.23
C SER A 373 1.53 -1.62 -7.15
N VAL A 374 1.29 -0.83 -8.20
CA VAL A 374 2.31 -0.45 -9.20
C VAL A 374 3.39 0.43 -8.60
N PHE A 375 3.02 1.43 -7.80
CA PHE A 375 3.97 2.35 -7.17
C PHE A 375 4.46 1.86 -5.80
N SER A 376 4.08 0.64 -5.39
CA SER A 376 4.55 0.06 -4.13
C SER A 376 4.24 0.94 -2.90
N LEU A 377 3.12 1.67 -2.89
CA LEU A 377 2.76 2.64 -1.83
C LEU A 377 2.10 2.00 -0.60
N ARG A 378 2.28 0.70 -0.42
CA ARG A 378 1.67 -0.06 0.67
C ARG A 378 2.58 -0.12 1.87
N LEU A 379 1.97 0.03 3.04
CA LEU A 379 2.62 -0.09 4.34
C LEU A 379 2.34 -1.42 5.01
N GLY A 380 1.30 -2.15 4.61
CA GLY A 380 1.03 -3.51 5.05
C GLY A 380 1.93 -4.52 4.35
N ASP A 381 1.83 -5.79 4.74
CA ASP A 381 2.59 -6.85 4.08
C ASP A 381 1.87 -8.22 4.12
N PHE A 382 2.25 -9.09 3.18
CA PHE A 382 1.92 -10.50 3.18
C PHE A 382 2.73 -11.24 4.24
N VAL A 383 2.08 -11.56 5.35
CA VAL A 383 2.65 -12.36 6.42
C VAL A 383 2.45 -13.83 6.14
N ARG A 384 3.51 -14.59 6.39
CA ARG A 384 3.58 -16.02 6.18
C ARG A 384 2.90 -16.76 7.33
N LEU A 385 2.05 -17.72 7.00
CA LEU A 385 1.40 -18.61 7.98
C LEU A 385 2.01 -20.01 8.01
N GLU A 386 2.37 -20.57 6.84
CA GLU A 386 2.94 -21.93 6.74
C GLU A 386 4.48 -21.92 6.78
N PRO A 387 5.15 -22.91 7.38
CA PRO A 387 6.61 -23.00 7.40
C PRO A 387 7.23 -23.34 6.03
N ASP A 388 8.56 -23.21 5.94
CA ASP A 388 9.34 -23.55 4.74
C ASP A 388 9.23 -25.02 4.33
N GLY A 389 9.28 -25.24 3.01
CA GLY A 389 9.45 -26.57 2.46
C GLY A 389 10.72 -27.22 3.00
N LYS A 390 10.68 -28.53 3.27
CA LYS A 390 11.81 -29.30 3.84
C LYS A 390 13.12 -29.10 3.06
N VAL A 391 13.04 -28.94 1.74
CA VAL A 391 14.19 -28.70 0.85
C VAL A 391 14.80 -27.32 1.10
N ALA A 392 13.99 -26.27 1.17
CA ALA A 392 14.45 -24.91 1.50
C ALA A 392 15.13 -24.88 2.86
N ILE A 393 14.55 -25.54 3.86
CA ILE A 393 15.16 -25.66 5.19
C ILE A 393 16.55 -26.29 5.12
N LYS A 394 16.68 -27.42 4.41
CA LYS A 394 17.96 -28.15 4.25
C LYS A 394 19.02 -27.30 3.53
N VAL A 395 18.65 -26.63 2.45
CA VAL A 395 19.56 -25.76 1.69
C VAL A 395 20.00 -24.58 2.55
N GLY A 396 19.06 -23.89 3.20
CA GLY A 396 19.39 -22.77 4.09
C GLY A 396 20.34 -23.15 5.22
N ARG A 397 20.13 -24.32 5.86
CA ARG A 397 21.07 -24.83 6.88
C ARG A 397 22.46 -25.13 6.32
N THR A 398 22.55 -25.52 5.05
CA THR A 398 23.83 -25.76 4.38
C THR A 398 24.54 -24.44 4.10
N VAL A 399 23.80 -23.44 3.57
CA VAL A 399 24.30 -22.08 3.36
C VAL A 399 24.79 -21.45 4.67
N ARG A 400 24.02 -21.61 5.76
CA ARG A 400 24.43 -21.17 7.11
C ARG A 400 25.81 -21.68 7.48
N ARG A 401 26.03 -23.00 7.35
CA ARG A 401 27.31 -23.65 7.70
C ARG A 401 28.47 -23.15 6.85
N LEU A 402 28.22 -22.90 5.56
CA LEU A 402 29.25 -22.40 4.64
C LEU A 402 29.63 -20.94 4.98
N GLU A 403 28.63 -20.10 5.26
CA GLU A 403 28.84 -18.70 5.65
C GLU A 403 29.51 -18.57 7.02
N GLU A 404 29.04 -19.33 8.02
CA GLU A 404 29.68 -19.36 9.34
C GLU A 404 31.16 -19.81 9.24
N ALA A 405 31.45 -20.81 8.41
CA ALA A 405 32.81 -21.26 8.15
C ALA A 405 33.67 -20.19 7.43
N ALA A 406 33.08 -19.41 6.52
CA ALA A 406 33.76 -18.34 5.79
C ALA A 406 34.02 -17.10 6.67
N VAL A 407 33.11 -16.76 7.60
CA VAL A 407 33.24 -15.56 8.46
C VAL A 407 34.06 -15.84 9.72
N HIS A 408 34.14 -17.10 10.17
CA HIS A 408 35.04 -17.50 11.26
C HIS A 408 36.52 -17.19 11.00
N SER A 409 36.95 -17.02 9.75
CA SER A 409 38.30 -16.54 9.46
C SER A 409 38.51 -15.03 9.71
N SER A 410 37.46 -14.25 10.00
CA SER A 410 37.54 -12.78 10.01
C SER A 410 37.03 -12.04 11.26
N THR A 411 36.16 -12.59 12.14
CA THR A 411 35.85 -12.05 13.50
C THR A 411 34.71 -12.85 14.18
N GLY A 412 34.91 -13.30 15.42
CA GLY A 412 34.12 -14.36 16.09
C GLY A 412 32.71 -14.03 16.61
N GLY A 413 32.18 -12.82 16.41
CA GLY A 413 30.81 -12.45 16.84
C GLY A 413 29.80 -12.25 15.70
N HIS A 414 30.27 -11.77 14.54
CA HIS A 414 29.41 -11.46 13.39
C HIS A 414 29.06 -12.69 12.52
N ALA A 415 29.79 -13.80 12.68
CA ALA A 415 29.63 -15.00 11.87
C ALA A 415 28.25 -15.64 12.01
N GLU A 416 27.73 -15.75 13.23
CA GLU A 416 26.42 -16.39 13.47
C GLU A 416 25.27 -15.54 12.90
N GLN A 417 25.29 -14.23 13.11
CA GLN A 417 24.27 -13.31 12.60
C GLN A 417 24.28 -13.27 11.06
N HIS A 418 25.45 -13.28 10.43
CA HIS A 418 25.59 -13.39 8.98
C HIS A 418 25.08 -14.74 8.47
N GLY A 419 25.45 -15.85 9.11
CA GLY A 419 24.98 -17.19 8.76
C GLY A 419 23.46 -17.34 8.84
N GLN A 420 22.83 -16.78 9.88
CA GLN A 420 21.37 -16.78 10.04
C GLN A 420 20.69 -15.93 8.95
N THR A 421 21.24 -14.76 8.64
CA THR A 421 20.70 -13.88 7.59
C THR A 421 20.80 -14.53 6.21
N ALA A 422 21.95 -15.15 5.90
CA ALA A 422 22.16 -15.86 4.64
C ALA A 422 21.27 -17.11 4.52
N GLN A 423 21.09 -17.86 5.61
CA GLN A 423 20.14 -18.97 5.67
C GLN A 423 18.73 -18.53 5.25
N TYR A 424 18.24 -17.44 5.87
CA TYR A 424 16.90 -16.93 5.66
C TYR A 424 16.70 -16.43 4.24
N LEU A 425 17.69 -15.72 3.70
CA LEU A 425 17.68 -15.24 2.33
C LEU A 425 17.61 -16.41 1.34
N ALA A 426 18.46 -17.42 1.51
CA ALA A 426 18.52 -18.59 0.65
C ALA A 426 17.21 -19.42 0.71
N GLN A 427 16.64 -19.61 1.90
CA GLN A 427 15.35 -20.27 2.10
C GLN A 427 14.24 -19.57 1.32
N ARG A 428 14.12 -18.25 1.48
CA ARG A 428 13.11 -17.44 0.78
C ARG A 428 13.31 -17.42 -0.72
N MET A 429 14.54 -17.30 -1.19
CA MET A 429 14.84 -17.33 -2.62
C MET A 429 14.45 -18.68 -3.23
N LEU A 430 14.74 -19.79 -2.57
CA LEU A 430 14.41 -21.12 -3.08
C LEU A 430 12.90 -21.39 -3.12
N ASP A 431 12.18 -21.03 -2.04
CA ASP A 431 10.72 -21.20 -2.01
C ASP A 431 10.04 -20.38 -3.12
N ARG A 432 10.57 -19.21 -3.45
CA ARG A 432 10.07 -18.33 -4.53
C ARG A 432 10.49 -18.77 -5.92
N ALA A 433 11.71 -19.30 -6.07
CA ALA A 433 12.23 -19.73 -7.37
C ALA A 433 11.33 -20.79 -8.01
N ILE A 434 10.81 -21.74 -7.22
CA ILE A 434 9.90 -22.78 -7.72
C ILE A 434 8.63 -22.16 -8.34
N VAL A 435 8.10 -21.11 -7.72
CA VAL A 435 6.88 -20.44 -8.21
C VAL A 435 7.18 -19.44 -9.34
N ALA A 436 8.44 -19.03 -9.51
CA ALA A 436 8.89 -18.22 -10.63
C ALA A 436 9.08 -19.03 -11.93
N LEU A 437 9.32 -20.35 -11.86
CA LEU A 437 9.59 -21.20 -13.02
C LEU A 437 8.56 -21.09 -14.15
N PRO A 438 7.23 -21.09 -13.90
CA PRO A 438 6.24 -20.92 -14.97
C PRO A 438 6.38 -19.58 -15.69
N PHE A 439 6.65 -18.51 -14.94
CA PHE A 439 6.86 -17.17 -15.50
C PHE A 439 8.16 -17.12 -16.30
N ILE A 440 9.25 -17.69 -15.78
CA ILE A 440 10.54 -17.77 -16.51
C ILE A 440 10.36 -18.54 -17.82
N GLY A 441 9.67 -19.70 -17.78
CA GLY A 441 9.36 -20.48 -18.97
C GLY A 441 8.59 -19.68 -20.02
N CYS A 442 7.57 -18.92 -19.61
CA CYS A 442 6.83 -18.05 -20.53
C CYS A 442 7.72 -16.94 -21.13
N HIS A 443 8.60 -16.31 -20.33
CA HIS A 443 9.56 -15.32 -20.83
C HIS A 443 10.56 -15.91 -21.83
N LEU A 444 11.07 -17.12 -21.57
CA LEU A 444 11.98 -17.82 -22.48
C LEU A 444 11.30 -18.17 -23.81
N LEU A 445 10.01 -18.53 -23.78
CA LEU A 445 9.23 -18.73 -25.00
C LEU A 445 9.10 -17.44 -25.81
N LEU A 446 8.93 -16.27 -25.17
CA LEU A 446 8.92 -14.99 -25.90
C LEU A 446 10.26 -14.71 -26.59
N VAL A 447 11.39 -15.01 -25.93
CA VAL A 447 12.73 -14.86 -26.52
C VAL A 447 12.92 -15.83 -27.68
N LEU A 448 12.56 -17.11 -27.51
CA LEU A 448 12.63 -18.11 -28.56
C LEU A 448 11.77 -17.72 -29.76
N GLY A 449 10.54 -17.25 -29.53
CA GLY A 449 9.67 -16.70 -30.55
C GLY A 449 10.38 -15.60 -31.33
N LYS A 450 10.92 -14.58 -30.65
CA LYS A 450 11.65 -13.48 -31.30
C LYS A 450 12.86 -13.96 -32.12
N GLN A 451 13.61 -14.95 -31.64
CA GLN A 451 14.73 -15.53 -32.39
C GLN A 451 14.27 -16.26 -33.67
N LEU A 452 13.19 -17.03 -33.59
CA LEU A 452 12.57 -17.68 -34.76
C LEU A 452 12.06 -16.66 -35.78
N GLY A 453 11.47 -15.56 -35.29
CA GLY A 453 11.05 -14.45 -36.15
C GLY A 453 12.22 -13.78 -36.87
N ASN A 454 13.36 -13.61 -36.20
CA ASN A 454 14.59 -13.09 -36.83
C ASN A 454 15.21 -14.09 -37.83
N ALA A 455 14.95 -15.40 -37.66
CA ALA A 455 15.39 -16.45 -38.57
C ALA A 455 14.46 -16.62 -39.79
N GLY A 456 13.32 -15.90 -39.84
CA GLY A 456 12.35 -15.95 -40.94
C GLY A 456 11.30 -17.06 -40.83
N ASP A 457 11.21 -17.79 -39.72
CA ASP A 457 10.16 -18.80 -39.51
C ASP A 457 8.91 -18.18 -38.86
N CYS A 458 8.02 -17.66 -39.70
CA CYS A 458 6.90 -16.84 -39.27
C CYS A 458 5.74 -17.63 -38.67
N PHE A 459 5.55 -18.87 -39.11
CA PHE A 459 4.57 -19.77 -38.50
C PHE A 459 4.99 -20.12 -37.06
N SER A 460 6.23 -20.58 -36.87
CA SER A 460 6.73 -20.93 -35.54
C SER A 460 6.84 -19.71 -34.63
N TYR A 461 7.24 -18.54 -35.15
CA TYR A 461 7.19 -17.26 -34.44
C TYR A 461 5.82 -17.01 -33.82
N GLY A 462 4.75 -17.07 -34.63
CA GLY A 462 3.38 -16.82 -34.18
C GLY A 462 2.93 -17.83 -33.13
N VAL A 463 3.15 -19.13 -33.38
CA VAL A 463 2.74 -20.20 -32.45
C VAL A 463 3.46 -20.08 -31.11
N VAL A 464 4.79 -19.93 -31.11
CA VAL A 464 5.59 -19.87 -29.87
C VAL A 464 5.25 -18.63 -29.04
N LEU A 465 5.07 -17.47 -29.69
CA LEU A 465 4.65 -16.24 -29.01
C LEU A 465 3.26 -16.42 -28.35
N GLN A 466 2.31 -17.01 -29.06
CA GLN A 466 0.96 -17.26 -28.54
C GLN A 466 0.97 -18.24 -27.37
N ILE A 467 1.80 -19.28 -27.41
CA ILE A 467 1.98 -20.22 -26.28
C ILE A 467 2.56 -19.48 -25.07
N GLY A 468 3.59 -18.65 -25.25
CA GLY A 468 4.19 -17.87 -24.17
C GLY A 468 3.20 -16.91 -23.52
N LEU A 469 2.45 -16.14 -24.31
CA LEU A 469 1.43 -15.21 -23.83
C LEU A 469 0.26 -15.94 -23.14
N SER A 470 -0.25 -17.01 -23.75
CA SER A 470 -1.31 -17.83 -23.18
C SER A 470 -0.87 -18.48 -21.87
N GLY A 471 0.41 -18.87 -21.76
CA GLY A 471 0.99 -19.41 -20.54
C GLY A 471 0.86 -18.45 -19.35
N PHE A 472 1.19 -17.16 -19.52
CA PHE A 472 0.98 -16.15 -18.48
C PHE A 472 -0.48 -16.06 -18.06
N VAL A 473 -1.40 -15.98 -19.03
CA VAL A 473 -2.84 -15.89 -18.76
C VAL A 473 -3.32 -17.13 -18.01
N VAL A 474 -2.92 -18.32 -18.43
CA VAL A 474 -3.30 -19.59 -17.79
C VAL A 474 -2.80 -19.63 -16.34
N VAL A 475 -1.54 -19.29 -16.07
CA VAL A 475 -1.01 -19.27 -14.69
C VAL A 475 -1.80 -18.29 -13.81
N LEU A 476 -2.09 -17.09 -14.33
CA LEU A 476 -2.88 -16.08 -13.61
C LEU A 476 -4.33 -16.55 -13.38
N VAL A 477 -4.97 -17.17 -14.36
CA VAL A 477 -6.34 -17.71 -14.23
C VAL A 477 -6.39 -18.87 -13.23
N LEU A 478 -5.45 -19.81 -13.31
CA LEU A 478 -5.35 -20.94 -12.38
C LEU A 478 -5.19 -20.49 -10.93
N SER A 479 -4.56 -19.32 -10.70
CA SER A 479 -4.41 -18.76 -9.36
C SER A 479 -5.74 -18.45 -8.64
N PHE A 480 -6.82 -18.15 -9.37
CA PHE A 480 -8.16 -17.94 -8.78
C PHE A 480 -8.78 -19.23 -8.24
N PHE A 481 -8.23 -20.37 -8.63
CA PHE A 481 -8.66 -21.70 -8.17
C PHE A 481 -7.72 -22.26 -7.09
N ALA A 482 -6.91 -21.41 -6.45
CA ALA A 482 -5.97 -21.81 -5.40
C ALA A 482 -6.64 -22.35 -4.11
N PHE A 483 -7.97 -22.30 -4.00
CA PHE A 483 -8.70 -23.05 -2.99
C PHE A 483 -8.56 -24.58 -3.19
N ALA A 484 -8.24 -25.03 -4.40
CA ALA A 484 -7.89 -26.40 -4.72
C ALA A 484 -6.48 -26.75 -4.21
N PRO A 485 -6.27 -27.89 -3.52
CA PRO A 485 -4.96 -28.27 -2.99
C PRO A 485 -3.82 -28.27 -4.02
N GLN A 486 -4.12 -28.68 -5.25
CA GLN A 486 -3.16 -28.79 -6.36
C GLN A 486 -2.68 -27.43 -6.88
N MET A 487 -3.48 -26.37 -6.69
CA MET A 487 -3.18 -25.01 -7.17
C MET A 487 -2.75 -24.08 -6.03
N ARG A 488 -2.83 -24.52 -4.77
CA ARG A 488 -2.49 -23.74 -3.57
C ARG A 488 -1.06 -23.20 -3.59
N TRP A 489 -0.11 -23.93 -4.18
CA TRP A 489 1.30 -23.52 -4.24
C TRP A 489 1.50 -22.22 -5.05
N LEU A 490 0.59 -21.87 -5.97
CA LEU A 490 0.62 -20.60 -6.70
C LEU A 490 0.51 -19.40 -5.75
N MET A 491 -0.16 -19.55 -4.60
CA MET A 491 -0.28 -18.49 -3.57
C MET A 491 1.02 -18.23 -2.81
N ARG A 492 2.11 -18.95 -3.12
CA ARG A 492 3.45 -18.61 -2.66
C ARG A 492 4.17 -17.61 -3.56
N SER A 493 3.64 -17.34 -4.77
CA SER A 493 4.21 -16.31 -5.64
C SER A 493 3.79 -14.91 -5.17
N PRO A 494 4.75 -14.04 -4.83
CA PRO A 494 4.47 -12.65 -4.54
C PRO A 494 3.77 -11.98 -5.73
N LEU A 495 4.21 -12.25 -6.97
CA LEU A 495 3.61 -11.67 -8.18
C LEU A 495 2.12 -12.00 -8.29
N ILE A 496 1.73 -13.24 -8.00
CA ILE A 496 0.32 -13.64 -8.05
C ILE A 496 -0.49 -12.97 -6.95
N LEU A 497 0.04 -12.91 -5.72
CA LEU A 497 -0.61 -12.22 -4.60
C LEU A 497 -0.81 -10.72 -4.90
N GLN A 498 0.20 -10.09 -5.51
CA GLN A 498 0.14 -8.70 -5.97
C GLN A 498 -0.89 -8.50 -7.08
N PHE A 499 -0.88 -9.38 -8.08
CA PHE A 499 -1.85 -9.35 -9.16
C PHE A 499 -3.28 -9.48 -8.62
N GLN A 500 -3.52 -10.45 -7.73
CA GLN A 500 -4.82 -10.64 -7.10
C GLN A 500 -5.24 -9.42 -6.28
N MET A 501 -4.34 -8.83 -5.50
CA MET A 501 -4.62 -7.62 -4.74
C MET A 501 -4.99 -6.43 -5.65
N MET A 502 -4.18 -6.19 -6.69
CA MET A 502 -4.37 -5.15 -7.71
C MET A 502 -5.76 -5.27 -8.35
N PHE A 503 -6.21 -6.49 -8.66
CA PHE A 503 -7.51 -6.76 -9.27
C PHE A 503 -8.66 -6.99 -8.28
N MET A 504 -8.50 -6.50 -7.03
CA MET A 504 -9.53 -6.55 -5.99
C MET A 504 -10.02 -7.97 -5.71
N HIS A 505 -9.16 -8.98 -5.93
CA HIS A 505 -9.48 -10.35 -5.59
C HIS A 505 -9.33 -10.54 -4.09
N ARG A 506 -10.35 -11.14 -3.48
CA ARG A 506 -10.34 -11.55 -2.08
C ARG A 506 -10.44 -13.06 -2.04
N HIS A 507 -9.40 -13.68 -1.51
CA HIS A 507 -9.30 -15.12 -1.38
C HIS A 507 -10.42 -15.64 -0.46
N GLN A 508 -11.10 -16.70 -0.90
CA GLN A 508 -12.05 -17.42 -0.07
C GLN A 508 -11.77 -18.90 -0.17
N ALA A 509 -11.51 -19.54 0.98
CA ALA A 509 -11.26 -20.96 1.05
C ALA A 509 -11.49 -21.47 2.47
N ALA A 510 -11.72 -22.78 2.60
CA ALA A 510 -11.87 -23.41 3.92
C ALA A 510 -10.56 -23.41 4.73
N ARG A 511 -9.40 -23.37 4.06
CA ARG A 511 -8.08 -23.22 4.68
C ARG A 511 -7.46 -21.91 4.20
N PRO A 512 -6.77 -21.15 5.08
CA PRO A 512 -6.11 -19.92 4.66
C PRO A 512 -5.03 -20.20 3.60
N PRO A 513 -4.71 -19.25 2.71
CA PRO A 513 -3.53 -19.35 1.86
C PRO A 513 -2.23 -19.35 2.71
N PRO A 514 -1.08 -19.78 2.13
CA PRO A 514 0.21 -19.77 2.85
C PRO A 514 0.67 -18.39 3.32
N TYR A 515 0.21 -17.33 2.64
CA TYR A 515 0.44 -15.93 2.96
C TYR A 515 -0.89 -15.20 3.04
N VAL A 516 -1.06 -14.33 4.03
CA VAL A 516 -2.23 -13.46 4.18
C VAL A 516 -1.78 -12.01 4.28
N TYR A 517 -2.55 -11.10 3.69
CA TYR A 517 -2.23 -9.69 3.77
C TYR A 517 -2.72 -9.10 5.09
N LEU A 518 -1.78 -8.60 5.87
CA LEU A 518 -2.04 -7.94 7.14
C LEU A 518 -1.85 -6.42 7.00
N SER A 519 -2.73 -5.68 7.66
CA SER A 519 -2.59 -4.24 7.90
C SER A 519 -3.06 -3.89 9.31
N ASP A 520 -3.15 -2.60 9.60
CA ASP A 520 -3.59 -2.08 10.90
C ASP A 520 -5.00 -2.51 11.30
N GLY A 521 -5.16 -2.86 12.58
CA GLY A 521 -6.40 -3.35 13.17
C GLY A 521 -7.40 -2.28 13.61
N GLY A 522 -7.07 -0.99 13.50
CA GLY A 522 -7.80 0.11 14.11
C GLY A 522 -9.19 0.39 13.53
N LEU A 523 -9.56 -0.20 12.38
CA LEU A 523 -10.97 -0.18 11.93
C LEU A 523 -11.85 -1.20 12.66
N ILE A 524 -11.26 -2.13 13.41
CA ILE A 524 -11.97 -3.10 14.25
C ILE A 524 -11.91 -2.61 15.69
N GLU A 525 -10.72 -2.51 16.28
CA GLU A 525 -10.51 -2.10 17.66
C GLU A 525 -9.12 -1.49 17.80
N CYS A 526 -9.01 -0.38 18.54
CA CYS A 526 -7.78 0.41 18.65
C CYS A 526 -7.10 0.35 20.04
N LEU A 527 -7.72 -0.28 21.04
CA LEU A 527 -7.24 -0.24 22.43
C LEU A 527 -6.44 -1.50 22.82
N GLY A 528 -6.51 -2.57 22.04
CA GLY A 528 -5.98 -3.89 22.40
C GLY A 528 -6.74 -4.58 23.55
N VAL A 529 -7.78 -3.94 24.10
CA VAL A 529 -8.52 -4.40 25.29
C VAL A 529 -9.33 -5.63 24.95
N LEU A 530 -9.96 -5.67 23.77
CA LEU A 530 -10.74 -6.83 23.32
C LEU A 530 -9.93 -8.14 23.41
N MET A 531 -8.63 -8.08 23.13
CA MET A 531 -7.78 -9.26 23.18
C MET A 531 -7.44 -9.74 24.58
N LEU A 532 -7.41 -8.84 25.54
CA LEU A 532 -7.25 -9.15 26.97
C LEU A 532 -8.57 -9.67 27.56
N LEU A 533 -9.71 -9.16 27.11
CA LEU A 533 -11.04 -9.66 27.49
C LEU A 533 -11.24 -11.12 27.06
N ARG A 534 -10.84 -11.49 25.84
CA ARG A 534 -10.89 -12.90 25.39
C ARG A 534 -10.03 -13.84 26.24
N ARG A 535 -9.00 -13.30 26.91
CA ARG A 535 -8.13 -14.02 27.87
C ARG A 535 -8.64 -13.94 29.31
N ARG A 536 -9.76 -13.27 29.55
CA ARG A 536 -10.39 -13.09 30.87
C ARG A 536 -9.44 -12.50 31.91
N MET A 537 -8.66 -11.49 31.51
CA MET A 537 -7.70 -10.84 32.41
C MET A 537 -8.41 -10.19 33.62
N PRO A 538 -7.96 -10.45 34.86
CA PRO A 538 -8.60 -9.91 36.07
C PRO A 538 -8.37 -8.41 36.25
N LEU A 539 -7.30 -7.89 35.65
CA LEU A 539 -6.95 -6.47 35.68
C LEU A 539 -6.39 -6.07 34.32
N ILE A 540 -6.95 -5.00 33.75
CA ILE A 540 -6.55 -4.42 32.47
C ILE A 540 -6.23 -2.96 32.70
N LEU A 541 -5.00 -2.55 32.36
CA LEU A 541 -4.60 -1.15 32.30
C LEU A 541 -4.57 -0.74 30.82
N CYS A 542 -5.41 0.22 30.45
CA CYS A 542 -5.55 0.69 29.08
C CYS A 542 -5.10 2.15 28.99
N SER A 543 -4.10 2.43 28.16
CA SER A 543 -3.69 3.79 27.81
C SER A 543 -4.19 4.11 26.40
N ASP A 544 -5.23 4.92 26.29
CA ASP A 544 -5.84 5.29 25.02
C ASP A 544 -5.13 6.50 24.38
N ALA A 545 -4.58 6.25 23.19
CA ALA A 545 -3.93 7.24 22.33
C ALA A 545 -4.72 7.54 21.04
N CYS A 546 -5.98 7.10 20.92
CA CYS A 546 -6.82 7.34 19.76
C CYS A 546 -7.18 8.82 19.59
N GLU A 547 -7.42 9.25 18.35
CA GLU A 547 -7.94 10.59 18.08
C GLU A 547 -9.38 10.73 18.57
N ASP A 548 -9.59 11.54 19.61
CA ASP A 548 -10.92 11.83 20.16
C ASP A 548 -10.85 13.10 21.02
N MET A 549 -10.87 14.24 20.34
CA MET A 549 -10.75 15.56 20.97
C MET A 549 -11.90 15.91 21.90
N SER A 550 -13.12 15.47 21.57
CA SER A 550 -14.31 15.76 22.38
C SER A 550 -14.45 14.84 23.58
N LEU A 551 -13.45 13.98 23.82
CA LEU A 551 -13.44 12.95 24.85
C LEU A 551 -14.74 12.14 24.84
N THR A 552 -15.21 11.78 23.65
CA THR A 552 -16.41 10.93 23.49
C THR A 552 -16.18 9.51 23.99
N LEU A 553 -14.91 9.14 24.16
CA LEU A 553 -14.41 7.82 24.49
C LEU A 553 -14.85 6.78 23.46
N ARG A 554 -14.82 7.16 22.18
CA ARG A 554 -15.33 6.33 21.08
C ARG A 554 -14.73 4.93 21.06
N ALA A 555 -13.40 4.83 21.11
CA ALA A 555 -12.71 3.55 21.06
C ALA A 555 -13.11 2.63 22.23
N LEU A 556 -13.35 3.19 23.43
CA LEU A 556 -13.83 2.43 24.58
C LEU A 556 -15.29 1.98 24.39
N ARG A 557 -16.15 2.84 23.84
CA ARG A 557 -17.55 2.49 23.50
C ARG A 557 -17.61 1.35 22.49
N ASP A 558 -16.84 1.47 21.41
CA ASP A 558 -16.75 0.45 20.37
C ASP A 558 -16.25 -0.89 20.96
N THR A 559 -15.28 -0.85 21.88
CA THR A 559 -14.79 -2.04 22.59
C THR A 559 -15.87 -2.69 23.47
N ILE A 560 -16.64 -1.89 24.22
CA ILE A 560 -17.76 -2.37 25.05
C ILE A 560 -18.83 -3.04 24.18
N GLU A 561 -19.15 -2.45 23.03
CA GLU A 561 -20.10 -3.01 22.07
C GLU A 561 -19.59 -4.34 21.48
N LEU A 562 -18.32 -4.39 21.03
CA LEU A 562 -17.70 -5.60 20.50
C LEU A 562 -17.65 -6.73 21.55
N ALA A 563 -17.30 -6.42 22.79
CA ALA A 563 -17.29 -7.41 23.87
C ALA A 563 -18.69 -8.01 24.14
N ARG A 564 -19.74 -7.21 23.98
CA ARG A 564 -21.14 -7.65 24.08
C ARG A 564 -21.56 -8.47 22.86
N GLU A 565 -21.20 -8.06 21.65
CA GLU A 565 -21.46 -8.81 20.41
C GLU A 565 -20.83 -10.21 20.44
N GLU A 566 -19.60 -10.30 20.95
CA GLU A 566 -18.86 -11.56 21.11
C GLU A 566 -19.25 -12.35 22.35
N ARG A 567 -20.16 -11.81 23.20
CA ARG A 567 -20.61 -12.43 24.46
C ARG A 567 -19.46 -12.78 25.40
N LEU A 568 -18.49 -11.87 25.52
CA LEU A 568 -17.32 -12.06 26.37
C LEU A 568 -17.57 -11.60 27.81
N CYS A 569 -18.17 -10.42 27.96
CA CYS A 569 -18.39 -9.78 29.26
C CYS A 569 -19.38 -8.61 29.18
N SER A 570 -19.83 -8.15 30.35
CA SER A 570 -20.51 -6.87 30.54
C SER A 570 -19.66 -5.95 31.43
N PHE A 571 -19.67 -4.66 31.14
CA PHE A 571 -19.04 -3.64 31.98
C PHE A 571 -20.05 -3.03 32.95
N PHE A 572 -19.58 -2.63 34.13
CA PHE A 572 -20.38 -1.93 35.14
C PHE A 572 -19.57 -0.85 35.86
N ASP A 573 -20.23 0.13 36.47
CA ASP A 573 -19.57 1.13 37.32
C ASP A 573 -19.19 0.51 38.67
N MET A 574 -17.92 0.65 39.06
CA MET A 574 -17.41 0.12 40.33
C MET A 574 -18.02 0.80 41.57
N HIS A 575 -18.57 2.01 41.43
CA HIS A 575 -19.21 2.73 42.54
C HIS A 575 -20.67 2.30 42.71
N ASP A 576 -21.36 2.05 41.60
CA ASP A 576 -22.74 1.53 41.57
C ASP A 576 -22.95 0.58 40.38
N PRO A 577 -22.91 -0.75 40.60
CA PRO A 577 -23.06 -1.73 39.52
C PRO A 577 -24.41 -1.71 38.79
N ARG A 578 -25.43 -1.03 39.35
CA ARG A 578 -26.76 -0.91 38.72
C ARG A 578 -26.83 0.23 37.72
N ARG A 579 -25.82 1.08 37.69
CA ARG A 579 -25.77 2.30 36.90
C ARG A 579 -25.25 2.04 35.48
N ASP A 580 -25.77 2.80 34.53
CA ASP A 580 -25.29 2.77 33.16
C ASP A 580 -23.84 3.29 33.05
N VAL A 581 -22.96 2.50 32.43
CA VAL A 581 -21.54 2.82 32.31
C VAL A 581 -21.26 4.09 31.51
N HIS A 582 -22.14 4.47 30.59
CA HIS A 582 -21.97 5.69 29.80
C HIS A 582 -22.19 6.95 30.64
N LEU A 583 -22.93 6.87 31.75
CA LEU A 583 -23.03 7.96 32.72
C LEU A 583 -21.73 8.12 33.49
N ALA A 584 -21.11 7.02 33.94
CA ALA A 584 -19.80 7.05 34.60
C ALA A 584 -18.71 7.64 33.68
N MET A 585 -18.74 7.29 32.38
CA MET A 585 -17.86 7.86 31.36
C MET A 585 -18.05 9.39 31.22
N GLU A 586 -19.29 9.86 31.21
CA GLU A 586 -19.62 11.28 31.06
C GLU A 586 -19.25 12.10 32.31
N GLU A 587 -19.37 11.51 33.50
CA GLU A 587 -18.92 12.12 34.75
C GLU A 587 -17.40 12.20 34.82
N TRP A 588 -16.69 11.12 34.48
CA TRP A 588 -15.24 11.13 34.40
C TRP A 588 -14.74 12.22 33.43
N ARG A 589 -15.40 12.38 32.27
CA ARG A 589 -15.08 13.40 31.28
C ARG A 589 -15.10 14.81 31.86
N LYS A 590 -16.05 15.11 32.75
CA LYS A 590 -16.22 16.42 33.41
C LYS A 590 -15.47 16.54 34.74
N GLY A 591 -15.06 15.42 35.31
CA GLY A 591 -14.46 15.35 36.64
C GLY A 591 -12.95 15.58 36.66
N HIS A 592 -12.38 15.43 37.86
CA HIS A 592 -10.96 15.60 38.15
C HIS A 592 -10.22 14.25 38.31
N SER A 593 -10.88 13.12 38.09
CA SER A 593 -10.22 11.81 38.17
C SER A 593 -9.25 11.61 37.02
N SER A 594 -8.01 11.25 37.30
CA SER A 594 -6.98 11.04 36.27
C SER A 594 -7.24 9.84 35.36
N TYR A 595 -7.95 8.82 35.86
CA TYR A 595 -8.34 7.62 35.10
C TYR A 595 -9.79 7.22 35.38
N LEU A 596 -10.39 6.48 34.45
CA LEU A 596 -11.72 5.89 34.56
C LEU A 596 -11.59 4.45 35.02
N ARG A 597 -12.42 4.05 36.00
CA ARG A 597 -12.44 2.71 36.57
C ARG A 597 -13.75 2.02 36.25
N LEU A 598 -13.69 0.87 35.59
CA LEU A 598 -14.87 0.06 35.26
C LEU A 598 -14.69 -1.37 35.75
N GLY A 599 -15.76 -1.96 36.25
CA GLY A 599 -15.84 -3.38 36.57
C GLY A 599 -16.14 -4.17 35.31
N ILE A 600 -15.59 -5.38 35.22
CA ILE A 600 -15.81 -6.33 34.14
C ILE A 600 -16.46 -7.57 34.75
N ARG A 601 -17.60 -7.99 34.23
CA ARG A 601 -18.20 -9.28 34.57
C ARG A 601 -18.13 -10.18 33.36
N TYR A 602 -17.29 -11.21 33.43
CA TYR A 602 -17.11 -12.15 32.32
C TYR A 602 -18.30 -13.12 32.21
N GLU A 603 -18.58 -13.52 30.97
CA GLU A 603 -19.55 -14.58 30.71
C GLU A 603 -19.07 -15.90 31.35
N ARG A 604 -20.04 -16.68 31.82
CA ARG A 604 -19.80 -17.91 32.56
C ARG A 604 -19.42 -19.05 31.61
N LEU A 605 -18.33 -19.75 31.90
CA LEU A 605 -17.99 -20.96 31.15
C LEU A 605 -18.77 -22.18 31.70
N PRO A 606 -19.02 -23.21 30.87
CA PRO A 606 -19.65 -24.45 31.33
C PRO A 606 -18.84 -25.07 32.48
N GLY A 607 -19.46 -25.21 33.65
CA GLY A 607 -18.84 -25.81 34.84
C GLY A 607 -18.32 -24.81 35.89
N GLU A 608 -18.35 -23.51 35.63
CA GLU A 608 -18.06 -22.50 36.67
C GLU A 608 -19.29 -22.31 37.57
N GLU A 609 -19.10 -22.09 38.89
CA GLU A 609 -20.19 -21.82 39.84
C GLU A 609 -20.54 -20.33 39.94
N GLU A 610 -19.55 -19.46 39.81
CA GLU A 610 -19.67 -18.01 39.90
C GLU A 610 -19.05 -17.31 38.68
N PRO A 611 -19.60 -16.15 38.27
CA PRO A 611 -19.02 -15.36 37.18
C PRO A 611 -17.70 -14.72 37.63
N LEU A 612 -16.66 -14.87 36.81
CA LEU A 612 -15.38 -14.19 37.03
C LEU A 612 -15.56 -12.68 36.87
N GLU A 613 -15.10 -11.91 37.85
CA GLU A 613 -15.04 -10.45 37.77
C GLU A 613 -13.61 -9.96 37.55
N GLY A 614 -13.46 -8.91 36.77
CA GLY A 614 -12.21 -8.22 36.49
C GLY A 614 -12.39 -6.71 36.54
N GLU A 615 -11.34 -5.98 36.21
CA GLU A 615 -11.30 -4.53 36.35
C GLU A 615 -10.55 -3.88 35.19
N LEU A 616 -11.10 -2.79 34.64
CA LEU A 616 -10.48 -1.95 33.62
C LEU A 616 -10.12 -0.59 34.23
N LEU A 617 -8.83 -0.25 34.16
CA LEU A 617 -8.27 1.05 34.45
C LEU A 617 -7.98 1.75 33.13
N TYR A 618 -8.83 2.68 32.74
CA TYR A 618 -8.75 3.38 31.46
C TYR A 618 -8.16 4.78 31.63
N ILE A 619 -7.04 5.04 30.96
CA ILE A 619 -6.30 6.30 30.97
C ILE A 619 -6.39 6.89 29.56
N ARG A 620 -6.69 8.18 29.48
CA ARG A 620 -6.66 8.94 28.22
C ARG A 620 -6.15 10.34 28.52
N MET A 621 -5.14 10.80 27.78
CA MET A 621 -4.56 12.13 27.98
C MET A 621 -5.63 13.22 27.87
N ARG A 622 -5.76 14.03 28.93
CA ARG A 622 -6.65 15.20 28.99
C ARG A 622 -6.16 16.18 30.05
N LEU A 623 -6.65 17.41 30.00
CA LEU A 623 -6.53 18.35 31.11
C LEU A 623 -7.84 18.33 31.91
N ALA A 624 -7.74 18.27 33.24
CA ALA A 624 -8.88 18.49 34.11
C ALA A 624 -9.25 19.99 34.16
N PRO A 625 -10.50 20.34 34.47
CA PRO A 625 -10.90 21.74 34.63
C PRO A 625 -10.00 22.47 35.64
N GLY A 626 -9.54 23.66 35.28
CA GLY A 626 -8.71 24.48 36.17
C GLY A 626 -7.21 24.12 36.17
N ASP A 627 -6.74 23.26 35.26
CA ASP A 627 -5.32 22.95 35.15
C ASP A 627 -4.48 24.22 34.91
N ALA A 628 -3.48 24.42 35.75
CA ALA A 628 -2.59 25.56 35.78
C ALA A 628 -1.12 25.12 35.92
N ALA A 629 -0.80 23.91 35.49
CA ALA A 629 0.58 23.45 35.49
C ALA A 629 1.40 24.26 34.49
N LEU A 630 2.63 24.59 34.88
CA LEU A 630 3.56 25.31 34.01
C LEU A 630 4.01 24.42 32.86
N GLU A 631 4.21 25.05 31.71
CA GLU A 631 4.86 24.44 30.58
C GLU A 631 6.28 23.99 30.96
N ARG A 632 6.64 22.75 30.57
CA ARG A 632 7.96 22.19 30.83
C ARG A 632 8.92 22.34 29.65
N PRO A 633 10.23 22.44 29.92
CA PRO A 633 11.27 22.40 28.88
C PRO A 633 11.40 20.99 28.26
N ILE A 634 12.39 20.82 27.40
CA ILE A 634 12.67 19.54 26.72
C ILE A 634 13.03 18.47 27.76
N LEU A 635 12.58 17.24 27.50
CA LEU A 635 12.76 16.09 28.37
C LEU A 635 14.23 15.67 28.47
N GLU A 636 14.77 15.58 29.68
CA GLU A 636 16.12 15.07 29.92
C GLU A 636 16.10 13.58 30.28
N LYS A 637 17.18 12.86 29.94
CA LYS A 637 17.32 11.42 30.26
C LYS A 637 17.19 11.14 31.76
N GLN A 638 17.68 12.04 32.60
CA GLN A 638 17.64 11.87 34.04
C GLN A 638 16.21 11.96 34.59
N GLU A 639 15.36 12.80 33.99
CA GLU A 639 13.94 12.92 34.36
C GLU A 639 13.14 11.66 34.00
N LEU A 640 13.50 10.97 32.91
CA LEU A 640 12.89 9.70 32.52
C LEU A 640 13.19 8.54 33.48
N LEU A 641 14.27 8.65 34.27
CA LEU A 641 14.70 7.62 35.22
C LEU A 641 14.22 7.89 36.64
N GLN A 642 13.60 9.06 36.88
CA GLN A 642 13.07 9.45 38.18
C GLN A 642 11.60 9.04 38.32
N ASP A 643 11.16 8.87 39.56
CA ASP A 643 9.74 8.66 39.84
C ASP A 643 8.92 9.87 39.37
N ALA A 644 7.80 9.60 38.71
CA ALA A 644 6.92 10.65 38.25
C ALA A 644 6.31 11.42 39.44
N GLU A 645 6.51 12.73 39.46
CA GLU A 645 5.88 13.63 40.44
C GLU A 645 4.82 14.51 39.77
N THR A 646 3.68 14.67 40.43
CA THR A 646 2.62 15.57 39.99
C THR A 646 3.09 17.02 40.07
N PRO A 647 3.12 17.78 38.96
CA PRO A 647 3.62 19.15 38.98
C PRO A 647 2.70 20.08 39.79
N ARG A 648 3.29 21.10 40.44
CA ARG A 648 2.49 22.16 41.09
C ARG A 648 1.58 22.85 40.07
N GLY A 649 0.32 23.07 40.44
CA GLY A 649 -0.71 23.63 39.56
C GLY A 649 -1.44 22.61 38.68
N SER A 650 -1.04 21.33 38.73
CA SER A 650 -1.83 20.24 38.14
C SER A 650 -3.22 20.15 38.79
N ALA A 651 -4.25 20.03 37.96
CA ALA A 651 -5.62 19.76 38.41
C ALA A 651 -5.86 18.29 38.85
N PHE A 652 -4.85 17.42 38.72
CA PHE A 652 -4.87 16.02 39.17
C PHE A 652 -4.16 15.81 40.52
N SER A 653 -3.62 16.86 41.14
CA SER A 653 -3.02 16.76 42.48
C SER A 653 -4.07 16.43 43.55
N GLU A 654 -3.81 15.41 44.38
CA GLU A 654 -4.68 14.95 45.47
C GLU A 654 -5.00 16.03 46.53
N GLN A 655 -4.34 17.20 46.48
CA GLN A 655 -4.66 18.36 47.34
C GLN A 655 -5.86 19.18 46.86
N ALA A 656 -6.46 18.88 45.70
CA ALA A 656 -7.70 19.51 45.24
C ALA A 656 -8.96 18.87 45.88
N SER A 657 -9.00 18.79 47.21
CA SER A 657 -10.29 18.66 47.90
C SER A 657 -11.07 19.97 47.75
N PRO A 658 -12.35 19.96 47.34
CA PRO A 658 -13.13 21.17 47.08
C PRO A 658 -13.41 22.04 48.33
N ALA A 659 -12.93 21.63 49.51
CA ALA A 659 -13.20 22.31 50.79
C ALA A 659 -12.12 23.34 51.22
N THR A 660 -10.98 23.46 50.52
CA THR A 660 -9.86 24.32 50.99
C THR A 660 -9.26 25.23 49.93
N ALA A 661 -9.99 25.53 48.85
CA ALA A 661 -9.62 26.60 47.93
C ALA A 661 -9.95 27.98 48.53
N SER A 662 -9.23 28.40 49.57
CA SER A 662 -9.18 29.83 49.93
C SER A 662 -8.44 30.57 48.80
N ARG A 663 -9.16 31.48 48.11
CA ARG A 663 -8.59 32.43 47.15
C ARG A 663 -7.31 33.06 47.72
N PRO A 664 -6.18 33.12 46.97
CA PRO A 664 -5.10 33.99 47.34
C PRO A 664 -5.60 35.44 47.25
N GLN A 665 -5.66 36.12 48.39
CA GLN A 665 -5.99 37.53 48.48
C GLN A 665 -4.75 38.31 48.01
N TRP A 666 -4.77 38.78 46.76
CA TRP A 666 -3.75 39.72 46.28
C TRP A 666 -4.06 41.11 46.85
N GLY A 667 -3.16 41.65 47.68
CA GLY A 667 -3.21 43.03 48.14
C GLY A 667 -2.77 44.01 47.04
N PRO A 668 -3.25 45.27 47.03
CA PRO A 668 -3.09 46.18 45.89
C PRO A 668 -1.70 46.80 45.68
N ASP A 669 -0.70 46.50 46.51
CA ASP A 669 0.57 47.23 46.49
C ASP A 669 1.78 46.29 46.42
N SER A 670 2.21 45.97 45.20
CA SER A 670 3.61 45.63 44.91
C SER A 670 3.87 45.68 43.41
N ARG A 671 4.13 46.91 42.91
CA ARG A 671 4.84 47.09 41.63
C ARG A 671 6.34 46.98 41.92
N PRO A 672 7.14 46.20 41.18
CA PRO A 672 8.58 46.31 41.25
C PRO A 672 9.04 47.53 40.46
N PHE A 673 10.00 48.24 41.06
CA PHE A 673 10.70 49.42 40.57
C PHE A 673 11.33 49.19 39.18
N LEU A 674 11.14 50.16 38.29
CA LEU A 674 12.00 50.40 37.12
C LEU A 674 13.14 51.31 37.59
N ASP A 675 14.38 50.85 37.45
CA ASP A 675 15.56 51.70 37.55
C ASP A 675 16.28 51.69 36.20
N GLU A 676 16.29 52.86 35.56
CA GLU A 676 17.04 53.17 34.36
C GLU A 676 18.40 53.71 34.80
N THR A 677 19.52 53.04 34.50
CA THR A 677 20.79 53.73 34.21
C THR A 677 21.87 52.78 33.62
N MET A 678 22.32 53.17 32.42
CA MET A 678 23.67 53.06 31.84
C MET A 678 24.42 51.71 31.73
N GLY A 679 24.80 51.39 30.48
CA GLY A 679 26.09 50.75 30.19
C GLY A 679 26.10 49.83 28.97
N ASP A 680 26.29 50.41 27.77
CA ASP A 680 26.53 49.68 26.52
C ASP A 680 27.77 48.76 26.58
N SER A 681 27.64 47.63 25.87
CA SER A 681 28.70 46.76 25.29
C SER A 681 29.06 45.47 26.04
N LEU A 682 28.88 44.37 25.30
CA LEU A 682 29.46 43.01 25.42
C LEU A 682 28.54 41.92 26.02
N GLU A 683 28.00 41.15 25.07
CA GLU A 683 27.61 39.73 25.12
C GLU A 683 26.52 39.32 26.12
N ALA A 684 25.28 39.30 25.63
CA ALA A 684 24.13 38.73 26.30
C ALA A 684 24.21 37.18 26.36
N PRO A 685 24.14 36.56 27.55
CA PRO A 685 23.58 35.22 27.70
C PRO A 685 22.06 35.37 27.76
N SER A 686 21.35 35.18 26.64
CA SER A 686 19.88 35.22 26.63
C SER A 686 19.29 33.93 27.18
N SER A 687 19.29 33.79 28.52
CA SER A 687 18.56 32.78 29.26
C SER A 687 17.40 33.42 30.04
N SER A 688 16.20 33.42 29.45
CA SER A 688 14.94 33.32 30.19
C SER A 688 13.89 32.62 29.29
N PRO A 689 13.53 31.36 29.54
CA PRO A 689 12.56 30.66 28.71
C PRO A 689 11.14 31.11 29.10
N HIS A 690 10.29 31.31 28.09
CA HIS A 690 8.90 31.74 28.23
C HIS A 690 8.11 30.91 29.28
N SER A 691 7.57 31.56 30.33
CA SER A 691 6.80 30.94 31.41
C SER A 691 5.28 30.96 31.14
N GLY A 692 4.83 30.14 30.18
CA GLY A 692 3.41 29.90 29.90
C GLY A 692 2.81 28.74 30.72
N TYR A 693 1.48 28.65 30.78
CA TYR A 693 0.81 27.43 31.26
C TYR A 693 0.78 26.37 30.16
N ARG A 694 0.87 25.08 30.51
CA ARG A 694 0.83 24.00 29.50
C ARG A 694 -0.46 23.98 28.68
N ARG A 695 -1.58 24.40 29.26
CA ARG A 695 -2.88 24.53 28.56
C ARG A 695 -2.89 25.61 27.47
N ASP A 696 -1.93 26.53 27.53
CA ASP A 696 -1.81 27.65 26.62
C ASP A 696 -0.78 27.38 25.51
N MET A 697 -0.15 26.20 25.50
CA MET A 697 0.73 25.78 24.41
C MET A 697 -0.04 25.71 23.09
N ASP A 698 0.52 26.37 22.09
CA ASP A 698 0.00 26.42 20.73
C ASP A 698 0.18 25.09 19.99
N GLY A 699 -0.33 25.02 18.77
CA GLY A 699 -0.24 23.84 17.92
C GLY A 699 1.15 23.63 17.30
N VAL A 700 1.31 22.44 16.73
CA VAL A 700 2.59 21.84 16.30
C VAL A 700 3.30 22.55 15.12
N CYS A 701 2.62 23.42 14.36
CA CYS A 701 3.08 23.77 13.01
C CYS A 701 4.34 24.65 12.90
N CYS A 702 4.70 25.54 13.85
CA CYS A 702 5.94 26.35 13.78
C CYS A 702 6.27 26.99 15.15
N GLU A 703 7.55 26.98 15.56
CA GLU A 703 8.09 28.04 16.42
C GLU A 703 8.42 29.23 15.51
N GLY A 704 7.70 30.34 15.66
CA GLY A 704 8.01 31.60 14.99
C GLY A 704 7.02 32.07 13.91
N SER A 705 7.10 33.37 13.64
CA SER A 705 6.23 34.22 12.80
C SER A 705 6.15 33.84 11.30
N CYS A 706 6.56 32.64 10.87
CA CYS A 706 6.62 32.28 9.44
C CYS A 706 5.25 32.10 8.78
N CYS A 707 4.16 31.95 9.56
CA CYS A 707 2.80 32.03 9.04
C CYS A 707 2.11 33.29 9.59
N GLY A 708 1.93 34.31 8.75
CA GLY A 708 1.12 35.50 9.07
C GLY A 708 -0.36 35.20 9.36
N LEU A 709 -0.79 33.94 9.24
CA LEU A 709 -2.06 33.43 9.71
C LEU A 709 -1.90 32.97 11.16
N ARG A 710 -2.14 33.89 12.11
CA ARG A 710 -2.22 33.58 13.54
C ARG A 710 -3.24 32.44 13.76
N ARG A 711 -2.81 31.35 14.41
CA ARG A 711 -3.56 30.11 14.78
C ARG A 711 -3.43 28.92 13.81
N CYS A 712 -2.23 28.34 13.70
CA CYS A 712 -2.06 27.04 13.04
C CYS A 712 -1.90 25.92 14.07
N GLY A 713 -2.94 25.11 14.26
CA GLY A 713 -2.95 23.88 15.05
C GLY A 713 -3.81 23.94 16.33
N ARG A 714 -4.20 22.76 16.82
CA ARG A 714 -5.01 22.62 18.05
C ARG A 714 -4.12 22.78 19.28
N LYS A 715 -4.68 23.33 20.36
CA LYS A 715 -3.97 23.52 21.64
C LYS A 715 -3.68 22.18 22.30
N PHE A 716 -2.65 22.17 23.15
CA PHE A 716 -2.34 21.03 24.00
C PHE A 716 -3.52 20.63 24.89
N PRO A 717 -3.79 19.32 25.10
CA PRO A 717 -3.07 18.15 24.58
C PRO A 717 -3.65 17.60 23.26
N ASP A 718 -4.63 18.27 22.67
CA ASP A 718 -5.48 17.77 21.57
C ASP A 718 -4.85 17.90 20.18
N PHE A 719 -3.59 17.48 20.03
CA PHE A 719 -2.94 17.49 18.73
C PHE A 719 -3.63 16.51 17.76
N GLY A 720 -3.78 16.91 16.50
CA GLY A 720 -4.30 16.02 15.47
C GLY A 720 -3.30 14.88 15.20
N THR A 721 -3.72 13.64 15.39
CA THR A 721 -2.88 12.43 15.24
C THR A 721 -2.41 12.19 13.80
N GLY A 722 -3.09 12.76 12.81
CA GLY A 722 -2.66 12.72 11.40
C GLY A 722 -1.34 13.47 11.13
N ASN A 723 -0.94 14.38 12.02
CA ASN A 723 0.29 15.15 11.93
C ASN A 723 1.19 14.82 13.13
N GLN A 724 1.90 13.68 13.09
CA GLN A 724 2.86 13.23 14.12
C GLN A 724 4.13 14.09 14.22
N PHE A 725 4.09 15.35 13.80
CA PHE A 725 5.26 16.24 13.79
C PHE A 725 5.51 16.90 15.15
N LEU A 726 5.38 16.17 16.26
CA LEU A 726 5.53 16.74 17.59
C LEU A 726 6.90 17.41 17.75
N GLN A 727 6.89 18.68 18.14
CA GLN A 727 8.12 19.35 18.57
C GLN A 727 8.62 18.71 19.88
N PRO A 728 9.93 18.74 20.17
CA PRO A 728 10.48 18.16 21.40
C PRO A 728 9.79 18.65 22.68
N LYS A 729 9.38 19.93 22.71
CA LYS A 729 8.64 20.54 23.82
C LYS A 729 7.23 19.96 23.99
N HIS A 730 6.49 19.78 22.90
CA HIS A 730 5.17 19.13 22.91
C HIS A 730 5.28 17.68 23.38
N PHE A 731 6.27 16.94 22.88
CA PHE A 731 6.53 15.57 23.29
C PHE A 731 6.86 15.47 24.77
N ALA A 732 7.72 16.35 25.30
CA ALA A 732 8.06 16.39 26.72
C ALA A 732 6.81 16.61 27.60
N ASN A 733 6.01 17.62 27.30
CA ASN A 733 4.79 17.92 28.07
C ASN A 733 3.73 16.81 27.97
N LEU A 734 3.62 16.10 26.84
CA LEU A 734 2.78 14.90 26.73
C LEU A 734 3.28 13.75 27.60
N CYS A 735 4.60 13.51 27.63
CA CYS A 735 5.21 12.49 28.49
C CYS A 735 4.90 12.77 29.97
N PHE A 736 5.09 14.01 30.42
CA PHE A 736 4.79 14.40 31.79
C PHE A 736 3.30 14.29 32.13
N LEU A 737 2.42 14.75 31.25
CA LEU A 737 0.97 14.61 31.44
C LEU A 737 0.57 13.12 31.52
N GLY A 738 1.13 12.28 30.64
CA GLY A 738 0.89 10.84 30.66
C GLY A 738 1.36 10.19 31.96
N ALA A 739 2.54 10.54 32.46
CA ALA A 739 3.09 10.05 33.72
C ALA A 739 2.22 10.47 34.91
N GLU A 740 1.83 11.75 34.97
CA GLU A 740 0.94 12.32 35.99
C GLU A 740 -0.41 11.60 36.04
N MET A 741 -1.02 11.37 34.87
CA MET A 741 -2.35 10.74 34.79
C MET A 741 -2.32 9.24 35.08
N SER A 742 -1.26 8.55 34.65
CA SER A 742 -1.14 7.10 34.79
C SER A 742 -0.70 6.67 36.19
N LEU A 743 0.06 7.49 36.92
CA LEU A 743 0.64 7.15 38.20
C LEU A 743 -0.40 6.64 39.24
N PRO A 744 -1.56 7.29 39.45
CA PRO A 744 -2.58 6.76 40.36
C PRO A 744 -3.12 5.39 39.95
N ALA A 745 -3.33 5.17 38.65
CA ALA A 745 -3.83 3.90 38.13
C ALA A 745 -2.78 2.79 38.27
N VAL A 746 -1.50 3.09 38.02
CA VAL A 746 -0.38 2.17 38.19
C VAL A 746 -0.20 1.79 39.66
N ARG A 747 -0.31 2.76 40.59
CA ARG A 747 -0.27 2.48 42.03
C ARG A 747 -1.41 1.57 42.48
N HIS A 748 -2.63 1.83 42.00
CA HIS A 748 -3.78 0.98 42.26
C HIS A 748 -3.59 -0.45 41.72
N ALA A 749 -3.13 -0.56 40.47
CA ALA A 749 -2.81 -1.85 39.87
C ALA A 749 -1.73 -2.61 40.66
N ALA A 750 -0.66 -1.93 41.08
CA ALA A 750 0.41 -2.51 41.86
C ALA A 750 -0.06 -2.96 43.26
N ALA A 751 -0.98 -2.23 43.90
CA ALA A 751 -1.58 -2.65 45.16
C ALA A 751 -2.39 -3.93 44.99
N LYS A 752 -3.28 -3.97 43.99
CA LYS A 752 -4.05 -5.18 43.65
C LYS A 752 -3.19 -6.39 43.33
N MET A 753 -2.10 -6.19 42.57
CA MET A 753 -1.17 -7.27 42.24
C MET A 753 -0.43 -7.80 43.47
N ARG A 754 -0.19 -6.97 44.49
CA ARG A 754 0.38 -7.41 45.78
C ARG A 754 -0.64 -8.16 46.63
N GLU A 755 -1.90 -7.75 46.62
CA GLU A 755 -2.97 -8.47 47.34
C GLU A 755 -3.26 -9.86 46.76
N ALA A 756 -3.07 -10.02 45.45
CA ALA A 756 -3.29 -11.29 44.75
C ALA A 756 -2.11 -12.28 44.85
N ARG A 757 -0.93 -11.84 45.29
CA ARG A 757 0.27 -12.68 45.51
C ARG A 757 0.37 -13.07 46.97
#